data_AF-A0A9C8A895-F1
#
_entry.id   AF-A0A9C8A895-F1
#
_cell.length_a   1.000
_cell.length_b   1.000
_cell.length_c   1.000
_cell.angle_alpha   90.00
_cell.angle_beta   90.00
_cell.angle_gamma   90.00
#
_symmetry.space_group_name_H-M   'P 1'
#
loop_
_entity.id
_entity.type
_entity.pdbx_description
1 polymer ?
#
loop_
_entity_poly.entity_id
_entity_poly.type
_entity_poly.pdbx_seq_one_letter_code
_entity_poly.pdbx_strand_id
1 'polypeptide(L)'
;MEWKRTSAQNLFVDGHYPRYQIMLDLHSHILPGLDDGATSWQQSLAMARMAVEDGIEGVVCTPHWVLGRYANTRRIILSALERLQRKLADHDIPLQLYPGAELRLDPTLPQGLRSGDLLTLNDTGRFALIEFPHEILPQNLEQFLWDLQIQGITPIISHPERNLALRQHPSRLYRLVQMGSLAQLTAASLLGHFGKEVQKFSSCLLDHNLVQILATDAHDLRGRTPKLSRALKIVEAMKGKEVAIQMAYKNPKHVIQGEPVTAADPIPIDAKPLRLPRRKRLFRFFLKAVILPLLLAACAPKLQPPIMEIHPEATAKRRVIHWNDEKHRWEYKTEFHKPSASPDQSDSSTAVQQIQTPKVYQAAEEKLIQLRRQLLSPRDYIKNKFKGKKVIFPEQLPTEQARLPIYRIGPEDELNVIVWQNPDLCGSVIVRNDGKISLPLVGELQVAGLQVSELERLLKREYRKYLENPQVTVSIKAVNSLRVFITGAIRVSTVTTGPLTSGFPLRGDNRILTALSQVEILPDADLSETYIVRGDVIIPVDLNRLLKDGDMTQNVLLKPGDTIVIPRPSKEITILGEVNQPGRYKVKQRTTLLDALAVAGGLKREVAALDIAYVARHNSILPVNFKRLIDMGDMGQNILLNDKDIINIPSNRENKIFIMGEVRNPGVLRFLDPMDVIEAISEAGGFLTTANRKQVVVVRGGLQEPKVYAVDALQMMKGMAREKFTLRRYDIVYVPRTSIADWNVFINQLLPTINFANAVKRLGD
;
A
#
# COMPACT_ATOMS: atom_id res chain seq x y z
N MET A 1 -27.54 -33.32 -21.80
CA MET A 1 -27.47 -34.27 -22.93
C MET A 1 -26.28 -35.17 -22.66
N GLU A 2 -26.50 -36.47 -22.54
CA GLU A 2 -25.41 -37.43 -22.32
C GLU A 2 -24.60 -37.61 -23.61
N TRP A 3 -23.27 -37.55 -23.51
CA TRP A 3 -22.38 -37.95 -24.61
C TRP A 3 -21.90 -39.39 -24.39
N LYS A 4 -22.23 -40.26 -25.35
CA LYS A 4 -21.88 -41.68 -25.31
C LYS A 4 -20.36 -41.86 -25.45
N ARG A 5 -19.79 -42.74 -24.63
CA ARG A 5 -18.47 -43.31 -24.89
C ARG A 5 -18.55 -44.25 -26.09
N THR A 6 -17.83 -43.95 -27.16
CA THR A 6 -17.53 -44.92 -28.23
C THR A 6 -16.16 -45.54 -27.99
N SER A 7 -16.11 -46.87 -28.12
CA SER A 7 -15.00 -47.72 -27.70
C SER A 7 -13.83 -47.72 -28.69
N ALA A 8 -12.61 -47.51 -28.17
CA ALA A 8 -11.38 -47.82 -28.91
C ALA A 8 -11.14 -49.33 -28.92
N GLN A 9 -11.00 -49.93 -30.11
CA GLN A 9 -10.43 -51.26 -30.30
C GLN A 9 -9.85 -51.39 -31.72
N ASN A 10 -8.72 -52.09 -31.81
CA ASN A 10 -8.01 -52.54 -33.01
C ASN A 10 -7.35 -51.47 -33.90
N LEU A 11 -6.05 -51.26 -33.68
CA LEU A 11 -4.99 -51.14 -34.72
C LEU A 11 -3.60 -51.00 -34.03
N PHE A 12 -2.84 -52.10 -33.98
CA PHE A 12 -1.47 -52.15 -33.47
C PHE A 12 -0.66 -53.20 -34.25
N VAL A 13 0.42 -52.79 -34.90
CA VAL A 13 1.52 -53.65 -35.34
C VAL A 13 2.84 -52.90 -35.10
N ASP A 14 3.77 -53.60 -34.46
CA ASP A 14 5.22 -53.39 -34.30
C ASP A 14 5.84 -52.06 -33.81
N GLY A 15 6.69 -52.19 -32.78
CA GLY A 15 7.97 -51.47 -32.73
C GLY A 15 8.22 -50.43 -31.61
N HIS A 16 7.22 -50.01 -30.83
CA HIS A 16 7.37 -48.86 -29.92
C HIS A 16 6.86 -49.07 -28.48
N TYR A 17 7.40 -48.24 -27.56
CA TYR A 17 7.16 -48.24 -26.11
C TYR A 17 5.67 -48.38 -25.72
N PRO A 18 5.34 -49.03 -24.58
CA PRO A 18 3.95 -49.27 -24.17
C PRO A 18 3.15 -47.97 -24.03
N ARG A 19 2.05 -47.89 -24.78
CA ARG A 19 1.27 -46.67 -25.11
C ARG A 19 0.51 -45.97 -23.96
N TYR A 20 0.67 -46.38 -22.70
CA TYR A 20 -0.21 -45.90 -21.61
C TYR A 20 0.55 -45.55 -20.32
N GLN A 21 0.98 -44.29 -20.25
CA GLN A 21 0.83 -43.48 -19.05
C GLN A 21 0.06 -42.22 -19.46
N ILE A 22 -1.22 -42.18 -19.10
CA ILE A 22 -2.06 -40.99 -19.30
C ILE A 22 -1.45 -39.87 -18.46
N MET A 23 -1.19 -38.71 -19.07
CA MET A 23 -0.69 -37.53 -18.36
C MET A 23 -1.71 -36.39 -18.40
N LEU A 24 -1.69 -35.58 -17.34
CA LEU A 24 -2.49 -34.36 -17.21
C LEU A 24 -1.55 -33.21 -16.86
N ASP A 25 -1.59 -32.15 -17.66
CA ASP A 25 -0.73 -30.97 -17.50
C ASP A 25 -1.48 -29.84 -16.79
N LEU A 26 -0.98 -29.37 -15.65
CA LEU A 26 -1.64 -28.33 -14.85
C LEU A 26 -1.18 -26.91 -15.17
N HIS A 27 -0.19 -26.72 -16.07
CA HIS A 27 0.41 -25.42 -16.32
C HIS A 27 0.75 -25.26 -17.81
N SER A 28 -0.06 -24.50 -18.55
CA SER A 28 0.12 -24.30 -19.99
C SER A 28 -0.48 -22.99 -20.51
N HIS A 29 0.29 -22.27 -21.32
CA HIS A 29 -0.08 -20.99 -21.94
C HIS A 29 -0.53 -21.22 -23.39
N ILE A 30 -1.42 -22.20 -23.56
CA ILE A 30 -1.91 -22.66 -24.87
C ILE A 30 -3.03 -21.77 -25.44
N LEU A 31 -3.61 -20.86 -24.64
CA LEU A 31 -4.68 -19.95 -25.09
C LEU A 31 -4.11 -18.78 -25.92
N PRO A 32 -4.57 -18.56 -27.16
CA PRO A 32 -3.91 -17.62 -28.05
C PRO A 32 -4.17 -16.15 -27.70
N GLY A 33 -3.08 -15.38 -27.60
CA GLY A 33 -3.12 -13.92 -27.51
C GLY A 33 -3.54 -13.36 -26.15
N LEU A 34 -3.49 -14.17 -25.08
CA LEU A 34 -3.77 -13.73 -23.71
C LEU A 34 -2.51 -13.27 -22.95
N ASP A 35 -1.35 -13.82 -23.29
CA ASP A 35 -0.05 -13.52 -22.65
C ASP A 35 1.13 -13.76 -23.63
N ASP A 36 2.31 -14.15 -23.12
CA ASP A 36 3.51 -14.51 -23.88
C ASP A 36 3.58 -16.00 -24.28
N GLY A 37 2.48 -16.75 -24.15
CA GLY A 37 2.30 -18.09 -24.71
C GLY A 37 1.96 -18.11 -26.20
N ALA A 38 0.93 -18.87 -26.56
CA ALA A 38 0.50 -18.99 -27.96
C ALA A 38 0.10 -17.62 -28.56
N THR A 39 0.64 -17.29 -29.73
CA THR A 39 0.33 -16.01 -30.42
C THR A 39 -0.86 -16.10 -31.37
N SER A 40 -1.24 -17.32 -31.76
CA SER A 40 -2.26 -17.58 -32.78
C SER A 40 -2.98 -18.90 -32.57
N TRP A 41 -4.19 -19.02 -33.13
CA TRP A 41 -4.97 -20.27 -33.10
C TRP A 41 -4.20 -21.44 -33.73
N GLN A 42 -3.48 -21.20 -34.81
CA GLN A 42 -2.64 -22.20 -35.48
C GLN A 42 -1.52 -22.71 -34.56
N GLN A 43 -0.86 -21.81 -33.82
CA GLN A 43 0.15 -22.20 -32.81
C GLN A 43 -0.49 -23.02 -31.67
N SER A 44 -1.68 -22.62 -31.21
CA SER A 44 -2.41 -23.33 -30.15
C SER A 44 -2.81 -24.76 -30.57
N LEU A 45 -3.30 -24.93 -31.82
CA LEU A 45 -3.63 -26.24 -32.38
C LEU A 45 -2.38 -27.12 -32.56
N ALA A 46 -1.25 -26.54 -32.99
CA ALA A 46 0.02 -27.26 -33.10
C ALA A 46 0.57 -27.66 -31.73
N MET A 47 0.45 -26.81 -30.70
CA MET A 47 0.81 -27.13 -29.32
C MET A 47 -0.07 -28.27 -28.79
N ALA A 48 -1.38 -28.25 -29.07
CA ALA A 48 -2.30 -29.31 -28.67
C ALA A 48 -1.97 -30.66 -29.33
N ARG A 49 -1.67 -30.68 -30.64
CA ARG A 49 -1.18 -31.90 -31.32
C ARG A 49 0.08 -32.44 -30.67
N MET A 50 1.06 -31.56 -30.38
CA MET A 50 2.31 -31.94 -29.72
C MET A 50 2.10 -32.49 -28.30
N ALA A 51 1.11 -31.99 -27.56
CA ALA A 51 0.72 -32.51 -26.24
C ALA A 51 0.13 -33.92 -26.34
N VAL A 52 -0.81 -34.14 -27.26
CA VAL A 52 -1.42 -35.46 -27.51
C VAL A 52 -0.37 -36.48 -27.97
N GLU A 53 0.53 -36.09 -28.88
CA GLU A 53 1.66 -36.92 -29.34
C GLU A 53 2.61 -37.32 -28.20
N ASP A 54 2.74 -36.50 -27.16
CA ASP A 54 3.57 -36.79 -25.98
C ASP A 54 2.85 -37.67 -24.93
N GLY A 55 1.52 -37.86 -25.06
CA GLY A 55 0.68 -38.65 -24.15
C GLY A 55 -0.13 -37.84 -23.13
N ILE A 56 -0.29 -36.53 -23.36
CA ILE A 56 -1.11 -35.65 -22.51
C ILE A 56 -2.56 -35.70 -23.00
N GLU A 57 -3.49 -36.19 -22.17
CA GLU A 57 -4.93 -36.25 -22.49
C GLU A 57 -5.69 -34.97 -22.10
N GLY A 58 -5.14 -34.20 -21.15
CA GLY A 58 -5.78 -32.99 -20.65
C GLY A 58 -4.83 -31.92 -20.15
N VAL A 59 -5.19 -30.66 -20.37
CA VAL A 59 -4.39 -29.47 -20.06
C VAL A 59 -5.25 -28.47 -19.31
N VAL A 60 -4.77 -27.98 -18.17
CA VAL A 60 -5.32 -26.76 -17.54
C VAL A 60 -4.68 -25.55 -18.23
N CYS A 61 -5.51 -24.74 -18.86
CA CYS A 61 -5.11 -23.49 -19.48
C CYS A 61 -4.87 -22.44 -18.38
N THR A 62 -3.61 -22.05 -18.16
CA THR A 62 -3.21 -21.16 -17.06
C THR A 62 -2.55 -19.88 -17.59
N PRO A 63 -3.25 -19.07 -18.41
CA PRO A 63 -2.66 -17.82 -18.87
C PRO A 63 -2.35 -16.90 -17.69
N HIS A 64 -1.31 -16.08 -17.82
CA HIS A 64 -0.87 -15.19 -16.77
C HIS A 64 -1.99 -14.21 -16.35
N TRP A 65 -2.20 -14.07 -15.04
CA TRP A 65 -2.84 -12.90 -14.46
C TRP A 65 -1.78 -12.09 -13.70
N VAL A 66 -1.57 -10.84 -14.14
CA VAL A 66 -0.58 -9.92 -13.56
C VAL A 66 -1.18 -8.53 -13.53
N LEU A 67 -1.38 -7.98 -12.32
CA LEU A 67 -1.94 -6.64 -12.14
C LEU A 67 -1.14 -5.59 -12.95
N GLY A 68 -1.84 -4.85 -13.82
CA GLY A 68 -1.24 -3.85 -14.70
C GLY A 68 -0.42 -4.36 -15.89
N ARG A 69 -0.37 -5.68 -16.16
CA ARG A 69 0.28 -6.26 -17.35
C ARG A 69 -0.62 -7.21 -18.13
N TYR A 70 -1.22 -8.20 -17.46
CA TYR A 70 -2.08 -9.22 -18.06
C TYR A 70 -3.42 -9.28 -17.32
N ALA A 71 -4.42 -8.57 -17.84
CA ALA A 71 -5.75 -8.43 -17.24
C ALA A 71 -6.70 -9.59 -17.62
N ASN A 72 -6.19 -10.83 -17.58
CA ASN A 72 -6.93 -12.02 -17.99
C ASN A 72 -7.99 -12.41 -16.95
N THR A 73 -9.14 -11.74 -17.01
CA THR A 73 -10.30 -12.06 -16.16
C THR A 73 -10.89 -13.43 -16.49
N ARG A 74 -11.56 -14.06 -15.52
CA ARG A 74 -12.37 -15.28 -15.68
C ARG A 74 -13.14 -15.34 -17.01
N ARG A 75 -13.87 -14.27 -17.35
CA ARG A 75 -14.70 -14.20 -18.57
C ARG A 75 -13.88 -14.31 -19.86
N ILE A 76 -12.70 -13.69 -19.90
CA ILE A 76 -11.81 -13.73 -21.07
C ILE A 76 -11.25 -15.14 -21.24
N ILE A 77 -10.77 -15.76 -20.15
CA ILE A 77 -10.17 -17.09 -20.16
C ILE A 77 -11.20 -18.14 -20.58
N LEU A 78 -12.39 -18.16 -19.95
CA LEU A 78 -13.46 -19.11 -20.29
C LEU A 78 -13.89 -18.98 -21.76
N SER A 79 -14.03 -17.76 -22.29
CA SER A 79 -14.40 -17.54 -23.69
C SER A 79 -13.30 -17.99 -24.67
N ALA A 80 -12.02 -17.79 -24.33
CA ALA A 80 -10.91 -18.26 -25.15
C ALA A 80 -10.80 -19.79 -25.13
N LEU A 81 -10.99 -20.42 -23.96
CA LEU A 81 -10.99 -21.86 -23.78
C LEU A 81 -12.10 -22.54 -24.57
N GLU A 82 -13.34 -22.06 -24.46
CA GLU A 82 -14.49 -22.65 -25.17
C GLU A 82 -14.29 -22.59 -26.70
N ARG A 83 -13.72 -21.49 -27.20
CA ARG A 83 -13.34 -21.33 -28.61
C ARG A 83 -12.20 -22.24 -29.03
N LEU A 84 -11.20 -22.48 -28.17
CA LEU A 84 -10.12 -23.40 -28.49
C LEU A 84 -10.61 -24.85 -28.46
N GLN A 85 -11.41 -25.24 -27.46
CA GLN A 85 -11.98 -26.59 -27.36
C GLN A 85 -12.84 -26.94 -28.58
N ARG A 86 -13.67 -26.01 -29.07
CA ARG A 86 -14.40 -26.19 -30.34
C ARG A 86 -13.44 -26.40 -31.51
N LYS A 87 -12.41 -25.57 -31.65
CA LYS A 87 -11.40 -25.73 -32.72
C LYS A 87 -10.60 -27.02 -32.64
N LEU A 88 -10.37 -27.58 -31.44
CA LEU A 88 -9.74 -28.89 -31.26
C LEU A 88 -10.65 -30.01 -31.78
N ALA A 89 -11.96 -29.94 -31.48
CA ALA A 89 -12.96 -30.86 -32.01
C ALA A 89 -13.07 -30.74 -33.55
N ASP A 90 -13.12 -29.52 -34.11
CA ASP A 90 -13.15 -29.25 -35.56
C ASP A 90 -11.93 -29.83 -36.33
N HIS A 91 -10.85 -30.20 -35.63
CA HIS A 91 -9.58 -30.66 -36.21
C HIS A 91 -9.17 -32.06 -35.73
N ASP A 92 -10.09 -32.80 -35.10
CA ASP A 92 -9.90 -34.15 -34.54
C ASP A 92 -8.67 -34.26 -33.61
N ILE A 93 -8.48 -33.27 -32.74
CA ILE A 93 -7.41 -33.28 -31.72
C ILE A 93 -8.02 -33.67 -30.36
N PRO A 94 -7.78 -34.91 -29.86
CA PRO A 94 -8.40 -35.43 -28.65
C PRO A 94 -7.69 -34.92 -27.39
N LEU A 95 -7.75 -33.61 -27.16
CA LEU A 95 -7.20 -32.94 -25.97
C LEU A 95 -8.32 -32.24 -25.19
N GLN A 96 -8.47 -32.58 -23.91
CA GLN A 96 -9.41 -31.91 -23.02
C GLN A 96 -8.78 -30.67 -22.38
N LEU A 97 -9.42 -29.51 -22.53
CA LEU A 97 -9.01 -28.28 -21.87
C LEU A 97 -9.82 -28.06 -20.59
N TYR A 98 -9.15 -27.53 -19.56
CA TYR A 98 -9.73 -27.13 -18.29
C TYR A 98 -9.37 -25.66 -17.98
N PRO A 99 -10.27 -24.86 -17.37
CA PRO A 99 -9.99 -23.48 -17.04
C PRO A 99 -8.99 -23.34 -15.88
N GLY A 100 -8.21 -22.26 -15.89
CA GLY A 100 -7.29 -21.90 -14.83
C GLY A 100 -6.67 -20.54 -15.09
N ALA A 101 -5.72 -20.15 -14.25
CA ALA A 101 -4.88 -18.97 -14.43
C ALA A 101 -3.57 -19.18 -13.67
N GLU A 102 -2.45 -18.66 -14.17
CA GLU A 102 -1.25 -18.52 -13.34
C GLU A 102 -1.30 -17.14 -12.67
N LEU A 103 -1.49 -17.13 -11.35
CA LEU A 103 -1.77 -15.92 -10.58
C LEU A 103 -0.48 -15.36 -9.98
N ARG A 104 0.03 -14.24 -10.53
CA ARG A 104 1.17 -13.56 -9.93
C ARG A 104 0.83 -13.04 -8.54
N LEU A 105 1.64 -13.43 -7.55
CA LEU A 105 1.49 -13.06 -6.14
C LEU A 105 1.31 -11.54 -5.98
N ASP A 106 0.11 -11.15 -5.55
CA ASP A 106 -0.30 -9.76 -5.36
C ASP A 106 -1.26 -9.67 -4.16
N PRO A 107 -1.24 -8.58 -3.36
CA PRO A 107 -2.13 -8.42 -2.20
C PRO A 107 -3.64 -8.53 -2.51
N THR A 108 -4.06 -8.32 -3.76
CA THR A 108 -5.46 -8.38 -4.17
C THR A 108 -5.96 -9.79 -4.54
N LEU A 109 -5.08 -10.79 -4.73
CA LEU A 109 -5.47 -12.16 -5.10
C LEU A 109 -6.54 -12.77 -4.17
N PRO A 110 -6.46 -12.67 -2.82
CA PRO A 110 -7.46 -13.27 -1.94
C PRO A 110 -8.83 -12.60 -2.07
N GLN A 111 -8.91 -11.38 -2.61
CA GLN A 111 -10.20 -10.75 -2.93
C GLN A 111 -10.70 -11.23 -4.30
N GLY A 112 -9.85 -11.23 -5.34
CA GLY A 112 -10.23 -11.65 -6.68
C GLY A 112 -10.62 -13.13 -6.81
N LEU A 113 -10.03 -13.99 -5.97
CA LEU A 113 -10.44 -15.40 -5.84
C LEU A 113 -11.80 -15.53 -5.13
N ARG A 114 -12.05 -14.78 -4.06
CA ARG A 114 -13.33 -14.80 -3.32
C ARG A 114 -14.50 -14.17 -4.07
N SER A 115 -14.26 -13.16 -4.91
CA SER A 115 -15.30 -12.57 -5.77
C SER A 115 -15.62 -13.44 -6.99
N GLY A 116 -14.77 -14.43 -7.31
CA GLY A 116 -14.87 -15.21 -8.54
C GLY A 116 -14.41 -14.45 -9.79
N ASP A 117 -13.68 -13.33 -9.65
CA ASP A 117 -13.10 -12.61 -10.80
C ASP A 117 -11.88 -13.33 -11.39
N LEU A 118 -11.18 -14.10 -10.54
CA LEU A 118 -10.03 -14.95 -10.87
C LEU A 118 -10.41 -16.43 -10.87
N LEU A 119 -9.67 -17.24 -11.64
CA LEU A 119 -9.89 -18.69 -11.76
C LEU A 119 -8.96 -19.46 -10.80
N THR A 120 -9.52 -20.51 -10.19
CA THR A 120 -8.75 -21.63 -9.63
C THR A 120 -8.51 -22.70 -10.71
N LEU A 121 -7.64 -23.68 -10.47
CA LEU A 121 -7.39 -24.77 -11.41
C LEU A 121 -8.63 -25.68 -11.53
N ASN A 122 -9.07 -25.87 -12.77
CA ASN A 122 -10.40 -26.37 -13.16
C ASN A 122 -11.58 -25.68 -12.44
N ASP A 123 -11.34 -24.46 -11.94
CA ASP A 123 -12.32 -23.64 -11.23
C ASP A 123 -13.09 -24.31 -10.07
N THR A 124 -12.46 -25.27 -9.39
CA THR A 124 -13.08 -26.03 -8.28
C THR A 124 -13.21 -25.23 -6.98
N GLY A 125 -12.68 -24.00 -6.95
CA GLY A 125 -12.57 -23.17 -5.75
C GLY A 125 -11.47 -23.61 -4.77
N ARG A 126 -10.77 -24.72 -5.05
CA ARG A 126 -9.85 -25.35 -4.08
C ARG A 126 -8.37 -25.13 -4.34
N PHE A 127 -7.92 -25.06 -5.60
CA PHE A 127 -6.49 -25.03 -5.92
C PHE A 127 -6.13 -23.81 -6.76
N ALA A 128 -5.21 -22.96 -6.26
CA ALA A 128 -4.76 -21.76 -6.98
C ALA A 128 -3.28 -21.90 -7.36
N LEU A 129 -2.94 -21.74 -8.64
CA LEU A 129 -1.55 -21.71 -9.10
C LEU A 129 -0.98 -20.30 -8.92
N ILE A 130 0.04 -20.16 -8.08
CA ILE A 130 0.58 -18.86 -7.65
C ILE A 130 2.04 -18.72 -8.07
N GLU A 131 2.33 -17.69 -8.87
CA GLU A 131 3.67 -17.34 -9.31
C GLU A 131 4.30 -16.31 -8.36
N PHE A 132 5.49 -16.62 -7.82
CA PHE A 132 6.22 -15.69 -6.95
C PHE A 132 7.11 -14.72 -7.73
N PRO A 133 7.36 -13.50 -7.20
CA PRO A 133 8.38 -12.63 -7.75
C PRO A 133 9.75 -13.31 -7.72
N HIS A 134 10.42 -13.33 -8.87
CA HIS A 134 11.60 -14.18 -9.09
C HIS A 134 12.75 -13.91 -8.12
N GLU A 135 13.04 -12.63 -7.80
CA GLU A 135 14.20 -12.24 -6.99
C GLU A 135 13.91 -12.07 -5.49
N ILE A 136 12.68 -11.73 -5.09
CA ILE A 136 12.34 -11.35 -3.70
C ILE A 136 10.98 -11.93 -3.31
N LEU A 137 10.94 -12.64 -2.17
CA LEU A 137 9.70 -13.10 -1.54
C LEU A 137 9.27 -12.11 -0.45
N PRO A 138 7.97 -11.75 -0.37
CA PRO A 138 7.46 -10.93 0.72
C PRO A 138 7.80 -11.50 2.11
N GLN A 139 7.96 -10.60 3.10
CA GLN A 139 8.21 -10.99 4.48
C GLN A 139 6.98 -11.66 5.14
N ASN A 140 5.78 -11.29 4.70
CA ASN A 140 4.50 -11.84 5.15
C ASN A 140 3.95 -12.96 4.25
N LEU A 141 4.79 -13.56 3.40
CA LEU A 141 4.37 -14.60 2.44
C LEU A 141 3.70 -15.80 3.12
N GLU A 142 4.30 -16.29 4.21
CA GLU A 142 3.79 -17.40 5.00
C GLU A 142 2.36 -17.13 5.52
N GLN A 143 2.10 -15.92 6.04
CA GLN A 143 0.76 -15.50 6.50
C GLN A 143 -0.22 -15.36 5.32
N PHE A 144 0.23 -14.82 4.20
CA PHE A 144 -0.61 -14.61 3.03
C PHE A 144 -1.12 -15.93 2.43
N LEU A 145 -0.27 -16.97 2.36
CA LEU A 145 -0.70 -18.31 1.93
C LEU A 145 -1.61 -18.98 2.95
N TRP A 146 -1.34 -18.81 4.25
CA TRP A 146 -2.22 -19.28 5.32
C TRP A 146 -3.62 -18.67 5.25
N ASP A 147 -3.72 -17.37 4.95
CA ASP A 147 -5.00 -16.69 4.78
C ASP A 147 -5.81 -17.24 3.60
N LEU A 148 -5.16 -17.72 2.53
CA LEU A 148 -5.82 -18.45 1.42
C LEU A 148 -6.29 -19.85 1.86
N GLN A 149 -5.49 -20.57 2.63
CA GLN A 149 -5.86 -21.89 3.15
C GLN A 149 -7.08 -21.82 4.10
N ILE A 150 -7.19 -20.77 4.93
CA ILE A 150 -8.39 -20.49 5.73
C ILE A 150 -9.64 -20.33 4.85
N GLN A 151 -9.49 -19.82 3.62
CA GLN A 151 -10.59 -19.66 2.66
C GLN A 151 -10.91 -20.97 1.90
N GLY A 152 -10.28 -22.09 2.26
CA GLY A 152 -10.40 -23.38 1.57
C GLY A 152 -9.51 -23.52 0.34
N ILE A 153 -8.67 -22.52 0.03
CA ILE A 153 -7.82 -22.49 -1.16
C ILE A 153 -6.42 -22.98 -0.82
N THR A 154 -6.06 -24.16 -1.30
CA THR A 154 -4.70 -24.70 -1.27
C THR A 154 -3.85 -24.02 -2.37
N PRO A 155 -2.80 -23.26 -2.03
CA PRO A 155 -1.91 -22.66 -3.02
C PRO A 155 -0.95 -23.72 -3.59
N ILE A 156 -0.79 -23.72 -4.91
CA ILE A 156 0.24 -24.46 -5.65
C ILE A 156 1.26 -23.43 -6.14
N ILE A 157 2.48 -23.48 -5.63
CA ILE A 157 3.57 -22.58 -6.02
C ILE A 157 4.06 -23.02 -7.41
N SER A 158 3.98 -22.14 -8.41
CA SER A 158 4.51 -22.43 -9.75
C SER A 158 6.03 -22.29 -9.79
N HIS A 159 6.66 -23.23 -10.52
CA HIS A 159 8.10 -23.31 -10.80
C HIS A 159 9.06 -22.76 -9.72
N PRO A 160 8.97 -23.22 -8.45
CA PRO A 160 9.80 -22.72 -7.37
C PRO A 160 11.30 -22.99 -7.58
N GLU A 161 11.65 -23.93 -8.47
CA GLU A 161 13.01 -24.20 -8.86
C GLU A 161 13.65 -23.08 -9.70
N ARG A 162 12.82 -22.32 -10.43
CA ARG A 162 13.24 -21.16 -11.20
C ARG A 162 13.46 -19.96 -10.26
N ASN A 163 12.60 -19.78 -9.26
CA ASN A 163 12.68 -18.67 -8.30
C ASN A 163 14.07 -18.54 -7.62
N LEU A 164 14.70 -17.36 -7.75
CA LEU A 164 16.03 -17.10 -7.22
C LEU A 164 16.06 -17.03 -5.69
N ALA A 165 15.05 -16.42 -5.07
CA ALA A 165 14.97 -16.32 -3.61
C ALA A 165 14.77 -17.70 -2.95
N LEU A 166 13.97 -18.59 -3.55
CA LEU A 166 13.82 -19.97 -3.09
C LEU A 166 15.11 -20.79 -3.34
N ARG A 167 15.84 -20.56 -4.43
CA ARG A 167 17.18 -21.16 -4.63
C ARG A 167 18.22 -20.71 -3.60
N GLN A 168 18.16 -19.45 -3.16
CA GLN A 168 19.06 -18.91 -2.13
C GLN A 168 18.66 -19.34 -0.71
N HIS A 169 17.36 -19.49 -0.44
CA HIS A 169 16.83 -19.90 0.85
C HIS A 169 15.81 -21.07 0.73
N PRO A 170 16.25 -22.29 0.36
CA PRO A 170 15.34 -23.40 0.07
C PRO A 170 14.49 -23.83 1.26
N SER A 171 14.97 -23.59 2.48
CA SER A 171 14.23 -23.84 3.71
C SER A 171 12.93 -23.03 3.81
N ARG A 172 12.77 -21.91 3.07
CA ARG A 172 11.47 -21.24 2.96
C ARG A 172 10.46 -22.09 2.20
N LEU A 173 10.82 -22.72 1.08
CA LEU A 173 9.91 -23.61 0.34
C LEU A 173 9.46 -24.78 1.24
N TYR A 174 10.40 -25.40 1.96
CA TYR A 174 10.08 -26.45 2.93
C TYR A 174 9.02 -26.00 3.94
N ARG A 175 9.13 -24.80 4.53
CA ARG A 175 8.11 -24.29 5.45
C ARG A 175 6.74 -24.07 4.80
N LEU A 176 6.71 -23.53 3.56
CA LEU A 176 5.45 -23.32 2.85
C LEU A 176 4.74 -24.65 2.54
N VAL A 177 5.51 -25.66 2.11
CA VAL A 177 5.00 -27.02 1.86
C VAL A 177 4.57 -27.71 3.17
N GLN A 178 5.34 -27.56 4.25
CA GLN A 178 4.99 -28.07 5.58
C GLN A 178 3.71 -27.42 6.14
N MET A 179 3.42 -26.16 5.80
CA MET A 179 2.15 -25.49 6.11
C MET A 179 0.98 -25.98 5.25
N GLY A 180 1.19 -26.90 4.30
CA GLY A 180 0.15 -27.44 3.42
C GLY A 180 -0.02 -26.70 2.09
N SER A 181 0.97 -25.90 1.67
CA SER A 181 1.07 -25.48 0.26
C SER A 181 1.57 -26.66 -0.58
N LEU A 182 1.26 -26.64 -1.87
CA LEU A 182 1.82 -27.57 -2.86
C LEU A 182 2.80 -26.83 -3.77
N ALA A 183 3.56 -27.56 -4.56
CA ALA A 183 4.48 -27.01 -5.54
C ALA A 183 4.49 -27.80 -6.85
N GLN A 184 4.57 -27.06 -7.96
CA GLN A 184 4.63 -27.58 -9.33
C GLN A 184 6.04 -27.36 -9.89
N LEU A 185 6.69 -28.46 -10.28
CA LEU A 185 7.99 -28.46 -10.94
C LEU A 185 7.83 -28.38 -12.46
N THR A 186 8.61 -27.55 -13.16
CA THR A 186 8.54 -27.45 -14.62
C THR A 186 9.39 -28.52 -15.30
N ALA A 187 8.81 -29.26 -16.25
CA ALA A 187 9.47 -30.36 -16.97
C ALA A 187 10.78 -29.93 -17.68
N ALA A 188 10.79 -28.75 -18.30
CA ALA A 188 11.97 -28.19 -18.95
C ALA A 188 13.14 -27.88 -17.98
N SER A 189 12.85 -27.67 -16.69
CA SER A 189 13.85 -27.46 -15.63
C SER A 189 14.66 -28.73 -15.37
N LEU A 190 13.99 -29.89 -15.28
CA LEU A 190 14.66 -31.21 -15.15
C LEU A 190 15.48 -31.58 -16.39
N LEU A 191 15.03 -31.18 -17.58
CA LEU A 191 15.78 -31.36 -18.84
C LEU A 191 16.98 -30.40 -18.97
N GLY A 192 17.12 -29.44 -18.05
CA GLY A 192 18.24 -28.49 -18.01
C GLY A 192 18.13 -27.32 -19.00
N HIS A 193 16.95 -27.10 -19.59
CA HIS A 193 16.74 -26.02 -20.58
C HIS A 193 16.94 -24.62 -19.96
N PHE A 194 16.67 -24.46 -18.66
CA PHE A 194 16.93 -23.23 -17.89
C PHE A 194 18.30 -23.21 -17.20
N GLY A 195 19.23 -24.08 -17.62
CA GLY A 195 20.61 -24.14 -17.14
C GLY A 195 20.84 -25.09 -15.96
N LYS A 196 22.11 -25.46 -15.76
CA LYS A 196 22.53 -26.53 -14.84
C LYS A 196 22.20 -26.28 -13.37
N GLU A 197 22.17 -25.04 -12.92
CA GLU A 197 21.85 -24.73 -11.52
C GLU A 197 20.36 -24.92 -11.21
N VAL A 198 19.48 -24.53 -12.14
CA VAL A 198 18.03 -24.80 -12.05
C VAL A 198 17.78 -26.32 -12.12
N GLN A 199 18.50 -27.04 -13.00
CA GLN A 199 18.41 -28.50 -13.11
C GLN A 199 18.79 -29.22 -11.80
N LYS A 200 19.96 -28.89 -11.23
CA LYS A 200 20.39 -29.46 -9.93
C LYS A 200 19.39 -29.17 -8.82
N PHE A 201 18.85 -27.95 -8.78
CA PHE A 201 17.88 -27.60 -7.76
C PHE A 201 16.54 -28.32 -7.97
N SER A 202 16.10 -28.49 -9.21
CA SER A 202 14.94 -29.34 -9.57
C SER A 202 15.08 -30.75 -9.00
N SER A 203 16.24 -31.38 -9.22
CA SER A 203 16.57 -32.69 -8.66
C SER A 203 16.55 -32.69 -7.12
N CYS A 204 17.15 -31.65 -6.51
CA CYS A 204 17.16 -31.50 -5.05
C CYS A 204 15.75 -31.37 -4.46
N LEU A 205 14.82 -30.65 -5.12
CA LEU A 205 13.43 -30.54 -4.69
C LEU A 205 12.68 -31.89 -4.76
N LEU A 206 12.96 -32.71 -5.79
CA LEU A 206 12.45 -34.09 -5.87
C LEU A 206 12.99 -34.96 -4.74
N ASP A 207 14.29 -34.91 -4.46
CA ASP A 207 14.91 -35.70 -3.40
C ASP A 207 14.29 -35.39 -2.03
N HIS A 208 14.00 -34.11 -1.76
CA HIS A 208 13.41 -33.64 -0.51
C HIS A 208 11.87 -33.68 -0.46
N ASN A 209 11.19 -34.30 -1.42
CA ASN A 209 9.72 -34.36 -1.53
C ASN A 209 9.01 -32.99 -1.55
N LEU A 210 9.70 -31.92 -1.97
CA LEU A 210 9.21 -30.54 -1.93
C LEU A 210 8.33 -30.14 -3.10
N VAL A 211 8.14 -31.02 -4.09
CA VAL A 211 7.30 -30.81 -5.28
C VAL A 211 6.40 -32.02 -5.48
N GLN A 212 5.11 -31.77 -5.75
CA GLN A 212 4.06 -32.81 -5.80
C GLN A 212 3.42 -32.96 -7.18
N ILE A 213 3.68 -32.00 -8.08
CA ILE A 213 3.12 -31.91 -9.42
C ILE A 213 4.26 -31.69 -10.43
N LEU A 214 4.19 -32.35 -11.58
CA LEU A 214 5.03 -32.09 -12.75
C LEU A 214 4.15 -31.49 -13.85
N ALA A 215 4.55 -30.34 -14.42
CA ALA A 215 3.79 -29.66 -15.47
C ALA A 215 4.72 -29.10 -16.56
N THR A 216 4.19 -28.78 -17.74
CA THR A 216 5.01 -28.37 -18.91
C THR A 216 5.48 -26.93 -18.81
N ASP A 217 4.61 -26.03 -18.32
CA ASP A 217 4.83 -24.58 -18.37
C ASP A 217 5.10 -24.12 -19.82
N ALA A 218 4.34 -24.71 -20.75
CA ALA A 218 4.52 -24.57 -22.19
C ALA A 218 3.95 -23.26 -22.74
N HIS A 219 4.69 -22.67 -23.70
CA HIS A 219 4.38 -21.39 -24.35
C HIS A 219 4.48 -21.50 -25.88
N ASP A 220 5.28 -22.44 -26.41
CA ASP A 220 5.63 -22.47 -27.83
C ASP A 220 5.99 -23.88 -28.36
N LEU A 221 6.43 -23.99 -29.62
CA LEU A 221 6.70 -25.25 -30.32
C LEU A 221 8.19 -25.64 -30.38
N ARG A 222 9.10 -24.87 -29.78
CA ARG A 222 10.56 -25.00 -29.91
C ARG A 222 11.32 -24.92 -28.57
N GLY A 223 11.01 -23.93 -27.73
CA GLY A 223 11.65 -23.67 -26.45
C GLY A 223 10.87 -24.28 -25.28
N ARG A 224 9.76 -23.65 -24.89
CA ARG A 224 8.86 -24.15 -23.82
C ARG A 224 7.75 -24.98 -24.45
N THR A 225 8.09 -26.21 -24.82
CA THR A 225 7.19 -27.16 -25.51
C THR A 225 6.26 -27.92 -24.57
N PRO A 226 5.02 -28.25 -24.99
CA PRO A 226 4.08 -29.06 -24.21
C PRO A 226 4.48 -30.55 -24.22
N LYS A 227 5.54 -30.89 -23.49
CA LYS A 227 6.06 -32.27 -23.36
C LYS A 227 6.45 -32.59 -21.92
N LEU A 228 5.84 -33.62 -21.35
CA LEU A 228 6.10 -34.17 -20.02
C LEU A 228 6.92 -35.46 -20.09
N SER A 229 6.73 -36.29 -21.11
CA SER A 229 7.22 -37.68 -21.19
C SER A 229 8.71 -37.84 -20.89
N ARG A 230 9.53 -36.90 -21.38
CA ARG A 230 10.99 -36.92 -21.19
C ARG A 230 11.41 -36.57 -19.75
N ALA A 231 10.72 -35.63 -19.12
CA ALA A 231 10.96 -35.28 -17.72
C ALA A 231 10.40 -36.36 -16.78
N LEU A 232 9.26 -36.98 -17.15
CA LEU A 232 8.65 -38.06 -16.39
C LEU A 232 9.61 -39.27 -16.24
N LYS A 233 10.34 -39.63 -17.31
CA LYS A 233 11.40 -40.67 -17.26
C LYS A 233 12.53 -40.33 -16.28
N ILE A 234 12.85 -39.05 -16.07
CA ILE A 234 13.84 -38.62 -15.07
C ILE A 234 13.27 -38.80 -13.66
N VAL A 235 12.01 -38.41 -13.43
CA VAL A 235 11.31 -38.62 -12.15
C VAL A 235 11.19 -40.12 -11.83
N GLU A 236 10.83 -40.95 -12.80
CA GLU A 236 10.77 -42.41 -12.66
C GLU A 236 12.14 -43.01 -12.28
N ALA A 237 13.22 -42.56 -12.92
CA ALA A 237 14.57 -43.00 -12.60
C ALA A 237 15.07 -42.54 -11.21
N MET A 238 14.64 -41.36 -10.74
CA MET A 238 15.07 -40.81 -9.44
C MET A 238 14.22 -41.28 -8.24
N LYS A 239 12.89 -41.35 -8.40
CA LYS A 239 11.93 -41.54 -7.30
C LYS A 239 11.04 -42.78 -7.50
N GLY A 240 11.21 -43.51 -8.59
CA GLY A 240 10.42 -44.69 -8.93
C GLY A 240 9.11 -44.38 -9.68
N LYS A 241 8.60 -45.40 -10.37
CA LYS A 241 7.45 -45.31 -11.28
C LYS A 241 6.16 -44.81 -10.63
N GLU A 242 5.90 -45.21 -9.38
CA GLU A 242 4.69 -44.78 -8.68
C GLU A 242 4.70 -43.28 -8.40
N VAL A 243 5.83 -42.71 -7.95
CA VAL A 243 5.96 -41.25 -7.72
C VAL A 243 5.83 -40.47 -9.04
N ALA A 244 6.41 -40.98 -10.12
CA ALA A 244 6.23 -40.40 -11.46
C ALA A 244 4.74 -40.32 -11.85
N ILE A 245 3.99 -41.43 -11.71
CA ILE A 245 2.55 -41.49 -11.98
C ILE A 245 1.75 -40.56 -11.04
N GLN A 246 2.16 -40.44 -9.77
CA GLN A 246 1.54 -39.48 -8.84
C GLN A 246 1.68 -38.05 -9.34
N MET A 247 2.91 -37.62 -9.69
CA MET A 247 3.20 -36.23 -10.06
C MET A 247 2.60 -35.79 -11.41
N ALA A 248 2.48 -36.69 -12.39
CA ALA A 248 2.02 -36.35 -13.75
C ALA A 248 0.60 -36.84 -14.09
N TYR A 249 -0.05 -37.59 -13.21
CA TYR A 249 -1.44 -38.04 -13.40
C TYR A 249 -2.30 -37.93 -12.15
N LYS A 250 -2.02 -38.68 -11.08
CA LYS A 250 -2.95 -38.79 -9.94
C LYS A 250 -3.15 -37.46 -9.20
N ASN A 251 -2.06 -36.76 -8.86
CA ASN A 251 -2.13 -35.45 -8.21
C ASN A 251 -2.77 -34.38 -9.11
N PRO A 252 -2.36 -34.22 -10.41
CA PRO A 252 -3.10 -33.41 -11.37
C PRO A 252 -4.59 -33.70 -11.45
N LYS A 253 -4.98 -34.98 -11.45
CA LYS A 253 -6.38 -35.41 -11.50
C LYS A 253 -7.15 -34.98 -10.25
N HIS A 254 -6.58 -35.18 -9.06
CA HIS A 254 -7.20 -34.73 -7.80
C HIS A 254 -7.36 -33.19 -7.78
N VAL A 255 -6.37 -32.44 -8.26
CA VAL A 255 -6.45 -30.96 -8.40
C VAL A 255 -7.61 -30.56 -9.32
N ILE A 256 -7.74 -31.19 -10.48
CA ILE A 256 -8.84 -30.94 -11.43
C ILE A 256 -10.20 -31.33 -10.83
N GLN A 257 -10.27 -32.36 -9.99
CA GLN A 257 -11.49 -32.78 -9.30
C GLN A 257 -11.82 -31.98 -8.03
N GLY A 258 -10.90 -31.15 -7.53
CA GLY A 258 -11.07 -30.47 -6.24
C GLY A 258 -10.93 -31.42 -5.04
N GLU A 259 -10.23 -32.54 -5.21
CA GLU A 259 -9.99 -33.57 -4.20
C GLU A 259 -8.65 -33.36 -3.47
N PRO A 260 -8.44 -33.91 -2.25
CA PRO A 260 -7.17 -33.77 -1.54
C PRO A 260 -6.01 -34.41 -2.32
N VAL A 261 -4.91 -33.68 -2.49
CA VAL A 261 -3.68 -34.19 -3.13
C VAL A 261 -2.90 -35.03 -2.13
N THR A 262 -2.43 -36.21 -2.54
CA THR A 262 -1.57 -37.07 -1.71
C THR A 262 -0.10 -36.69 -1.95
N ALA A 263 0.62 -36.39 -0.87
CA ALA A 263 2.03 -36.05 -0.89
C ALA A 263 2.79 -36.90 0.14
N ALA A 264 4.04 -37.23 -0.16
CA ALA A 264 4.97 -37.70 0.87
C ALA A 264 5.40 -36.54 1.76
N ASP A 265 5.73 -36.82 3.02
CA ASP A 265 6.17 -35.78 3.95
C ASP A 265 7.39 -35.01 3.41
N PRO A 266 7.39 -33.67 3.51
CA PRO A 266 8.50 -32.85 3.05
C PRO A 266 9.72 -33.09 3.94
N ILE A 267 10.90 -33.20 3.32
CA ILE A 267 12.16 -33.41 4.02
C ILE A 267 12.86 -32.05 4.18
N PRO A 268 13.38 -31.71 5.38
CA PRO A 268 14.11 -30.45 5.59
C PRO A 268 15.29 -30.29 4.64
N ILE A 269 15.30 -29.20 3.86
CA ILE A 269 16.37 -28.86 2.94
C ILE A 269 17.35 -27.87 3.60
N ASP A 270 18.61 -28.29 3.68
CA ASP A 270 19.66 -27.64 4.47
C ASP A 270 20.08 -26.29 3.87
N ALA A 271 20.15 -25.23 4.69
CA ALA A 271 20.47 -23.86 4.24
C ALA A 271 22.00 -23.65 4.02
N LYS A 272 22.64 -24.52 3.25
CA LYS A 272 24.01 -24.31 2.77
C LYS A 272 23.96 -23.49 1.47
N PRO A 273 24.40 -22.21 1.47
CA PRO A 273 24.38 -21.41 0.25
C PRO A 273 25.25 -22.07 -0.83
N LEU A 274 24.71 -22.18 -2.04
CA LEU A 274 25.40 -22.68 -3.23
C LEU A 274 26.71 -21.92 -3.42
N ARG A 275 27.83 -22.57 -3.03
CA ARG A 275 29.16 -21.97 -3.10
C ARG A 275 29.57 -21.80 -4.56
N LEU A 276 29.47 -20.56 -5.06
CA LEU A 276 30.12 -20.17 -6.32
C LEU A 276 31.62 -20.54 -6.27
N PRO A 277 32.16 -21.23 -7.29
CA PRO A 277 33.53 -21.73 -7.26
C PRO A 277 34.53 -20.58 -7.29
N ARG A 278 35.28 -20.41 -6.19
CA ARG A 278 36.41 -19.46 -6.10
C ARG A 278 37.50 -19.84 -7.11
N ARG A 279 37.56 -19.18 -8.27
CA ARG A 279 38.73 -19.25 -9.15
C ARG A 279 39.93 -18.57 -8.49
N LYS A 280 41.03 -19.32 -8.37
CA LYS A 280 42.29 -18.84 -7.80
C LYS A 280 42.98 -17.84 -8.74
N ARG A 281 43.81 -16.97 -8.15
CA ARG A 281 44.70 -15.97 -8.78
C ARG A 281 45.29 -16.39 -10.13
N LEU A 282 45.24 -15.46 -11.09
CA LEU A 282 46.23 -15.36 -12.17
C LEU A 282 46.42 -13.88 -12.57
N PHE A 283 46.96 -13.10 -11.65
CA PHE A 283 47.36 -11.70 -11.87
C PHE A 283 48.86 -11.64 -12.15
N ARG A 284 49.25 -11.97 -13.38
CA ARG A 284 50.60 -11.84 -13.97
C ARG A 284 50.48 -12.15 -15.47
N PHE A 285 50.35 -11.12 -16.33
CA PHE A 285 51.04 -11.12 -17.64
C PHE A 285 51.02 -9.79 -18.43
N PHE A 286 50.08 -8.86 -18.20
CA PHE A 286 50.01 -7.61 -18.99
C PHE A 286 50.30 -6.34 -18.20
N LEU A 287 51.56 -6.21 -17.78
CA LEU A 287 52.19 -4.91 -17.47
C LEU A 287 53.65 -4.92 -17.95
N LYS A 288 53.85 -4.95 -19.28
CA LYS A 288 55.12 -4.65 -19.97
C LYS A 288 54.92 -4.62 -21.51
N ALA A 289 54.27 -3.57 -21.99
CA ALA A 289 54.37 -3.12 -23.38
C ALA A 289 54.09 -1.61 -23.51
N VAL A 290 55.16 -0.84 -23.26
CA VAL A 290 55.57 0.40 -23.93
C VAL A 290 54.70 1.66 -23.83
N ILE A 291 55.36 2.72 -23.37
CA ILE A 291 54.96 4.14 -23.43
C ILE A 291 55.92 4.84 -24.43
N LEU A 292 55.44 5.88 -25.14
CA LEU A 292 56.20 6.89 -25.94
C LEU A 292 56.73 6.48 -27.35
N PRO A 293 56.93 7.42 -28.32
CA PRO A 293 55.96 8.41 -28.84
C PRO A 293 56.06 8.70 -30.38
N LEU A 294 55.33 9.76 -30.79
CA LEU A 294 55.31 10.57 -32.04
C LEU A 294 56.58 10.63 -32.94
N LEU A 295 56.32 10.82 -34.25
CA LEU A 295 56.78 11.85 -35.24
C LEU A 295 56.23 11.37 -36.63
N LEU A 296 55.90 12.15 -37.68
CA LEU A 296 55.99 13.57 -38.01
C LEU A 296 54.86 13.95 -39.02
N ALA A 297 54.73 15.22 -39.41
CA ALA A 297 53.64 15.77 -40.21
C ALA A 297 53.91 15.82 -41.73
N ALA A 298 52.85 15.93 -42.55
CA ALA A 298 52.59 17.06 -43.48
C ALA A 298 51.84 16.66 -44.77
N CYS A 299 50.62 17.18 -44.98
CA CYS A 299 50.29 18.05 -46.12
C CYS A 299 48.85 18.60 -46.03
N ALA A 300 48.67 19.84 -46.45
CA ALA A 300 47.40 20.58 -46.60
C ALA A 300 47.33 21.09 -48.08
N PRO A 301 46.34 21.89 -48.58
CA PRO A 301 45.30 22.62 -47.84
C PRO A 301 43.93 22.86 -48.55
N LYS A 302 43.07 23.67 -47.88
CA LYS A 302 42.03 24.61 -48.40
C LYS A 302 40.79 24.10 -49.17
N LEU A 303 39.60 24.38 -48.60
CA LEU A 303 38.69 25.44 -49.11
C LEU A 303 37.50 25.72 -48.14
N GLN A 304 37.03 26.97 -48.15
CA GLN A 304 35.85 27.58 -47.49
C GLN A 304 35.40 28.76 -48.40
N PRO A 305 34.20 29.36 -48.24
CA PRO A 305 32.88 28.85 -47.79
C PRO A 305 31.85 29.06 -48.96
N PRO A 306 30.51 29.23 -48.78
CA PRO A 306 29.92 30.44 -48.16
C PRO A 306 28.66 30.20 -47.28
N ILE A 307 28.15 31.28 -46.69
CA ILE A 307 26.90 31.38 -45.93
C ILE A 307 25.77 31.87 -46.86
N MET A 308 24.52 31.39 -46.71
CA MET A 308 23.34 32.11 -47.22
C MET A 308 22.02 31.72 -46.50
N GLU A 309 21.04 32.62 -46.57
CA GLU A 309 19.76 32.67 -45.85
C GLU A 309 18.80 33.57 -46.71
N ILE A 310 17.47 33.70 -46.58
CA ILE A 310 16.47 33.35 -45.54
C ILE A 310 15.12 32.93 -46.21
N HIS A 311 14.45 31.85 -45.74
CA HIS A 311 12.99 31.53 -45.92
C HIS A 311 12.38 31.34 -47.35
N PRO A 312 11.08 30.98 -47.52
CA PRO A 312 10.30 29.89 -46.90
C PRO A 312 9.53 29.02 -47.94
N GLU A 313 8.53 28.25 -47.49
CA GLU A 313 7.52 27.47 -48.25
C GLU A 313 7.93 26.14 -48.91
N ALA A 314 7.46 25.03 -48.31
CA ALA A 314 7.29 23.75 -48.99
C ALA A 314 5.98 23.08 -48.53
N THR A 315 4.99 22.99 -49.43
CA THR A 315 3.69 22.38 -49.17
C THR A 315 3.79 20.86 -48.99
N ALA A 316 3.22 20.33 -47.91
CA ALA A 316 3.28 18.91 -47.59
C ALA A 316 2.36 18.09 -48.52
N LYS A 317 2.95 17.38 -49.49
CA LYS A 317 2.24 16.42 -50.35
C LYS A 317 1.94 15.13 -49.58
N ARG A 318 0.68 14.70 -49.55
CA ARG A 318 0.28 13.38 -49.00
C ARG A 318 -0.03 12.43 -50.16
N ARG A 319 0.55 11.22 -50.12
CA ARG A 319 0.19 10.13 -51.04
C ARG A 319 -0.92 9.31 -50.41
N VAL A 320 -2.01 9.12 -51.13
CA VAL A 320 -3.14 8.27 -50.73
C VAL A 320 -3.15 7.04 -51.63
N ILE A 321 -3.29 5.87 -51.02
CA ILE A 321 -3.39 4.60 -51.73
C ILE A 321 -4.87 4.35 -52.02
N HIS A 322 -5.23 4.12 -53.28
CA HIS A 322 -6.56 3.70 -53.67
C HIS A 322 -6.47 2.39 -54.44
N TRP A 323 -7.54 1.60 -54.38
CA TRP A 323 -7.67 0.37 -55.15
C TRP A 323 -8.15 0.75 -56.55
N ASN A 324 -7.50 0.21 -57.58
CA ASN A 324 -7.89 0.38 -58.98
C ASN A 324 -8.65 -0.87 -59.42
N ASP A 325 -9.97 -0.76 -59.56
CA ASP A 325 -10.87 -1.87 -59.85
C ASP A 325 -10.69 -2.46 -61.25
N GLU A 326 -10.28 -1.68 -62.25
CA GLU A 326 -10.01 -2.18 -63.61
C GLU A 326 -8.72 -3.01 -63.69
N LYS A 327 -7.77 -2.78 -62.78
CA LYS A 327 -6.46 -3.45 -62.76
C LYS A 327 -6.25 -4.38 -61.57
N HIS A 328 -7.25 -4.51 -60.69
CA HIS A 328 -7.23 -5.25 -59.43
C HIS A 328 -5.93 -5.07 -58.62
N ARG A 329 -5.49 -3.81 -58.43
CA ARG A 329 -4.29 -3.50 -57.64
C ARG A 329 -4.36 -2.14 -56.97
N TRP A 330 -3.62 -1.98 -55.88
CA TRP A 330 -3.42 -0.68 -55.21
C TRP A 330 -2.49 0.23 -56.03
N GLU A 331 -2.92 1.47 -56.26
CA GLU A 331 -2.15 2.55 -56.92
C GLU A 331 -2.09 3.80 -56.01
N TYR A 332 -1.03 4.60 -56.17
CA TYR A 332 -0.79 5.81 -55.35
C TYR A 332 -1.19 7.07 -56.12
N LYS A 333 -2.16 7.84 -55.59
CA LYS A 333 -2.45 9.20 -56.05
C LYS A 333 -1.83 10.23 -55.10
N THR A 334 -1.39 11.36 -55.65
CA THR A 334 -0.84 12.47 -54.86
C THR A 334 -1.81 13.63 -54.96
N GLU A 335 -2.35 14.07 -53.83
CA GLU A 335 -3.31 15.18 -53.76
C GLU A 335 -2.70 16.38 -53.01
N PHE A 336 -3.18 17.57 -53.36
CA PHE A 336 -2.75 18.84 -52.79
C PHE A 336 -3.84 19.39 -51.89
N HIS A 337 -3.50 19.72 -50.64
CA HIS A 337 -4.45 20.28 -49.67
C HIS A 337 -4.13 21.77 -49.45
N LYS A 338 -5.11 22.65 -49.63
CA LYS A 338 -5.05 24.04 -49.15
C LYS A 338 -5.65 24.09 -47.74
N PRO A 339 -5.08 24.87 -46.80
CA PRO A 339 -5.71 25.10 -45.51
C PRO A 339 -6.90 26.05 -45.67
N SER A 340 -8.10 25.60 -45.30
CA SER A 340 -9.28 26.46 -45.13
C SER A 340 -9.42 26.89 -43.67
N ALA A 341 -9.99 28.08 -43.46
CA ALA A 341 -10.14 28.70 -42.14
C ALA A 341 -11.10 27.95 -41.20
N SER A 342 -11.01 28.29 -39.92
CA SER A 342 -11.88 27.82 -38.83
C SER A 342 -13.36 28.08 -39.09
N PRO A 343 -14.24 27.14 -38.75
CA PRO A 343 -15.64 27.42 -38.43
C PRO A 343 -15.90 27.44 -36.91
N ASP A 344 -16.93 28.21 -36.59
CA ASP A 344 -17.48 28.63 -35.31
C ASP A 344 -17.80 27.60 -34.21
N GLN A 345 -18.13 28.19 -33.05
CA GLN A 345 -18.79 27.56 -31.92
C GLN A 345 -20.24 27.17 -32.25
N SER A 346 -20.59 25.88 -32.15
CA SER A 346 -21.86 25.39 -31.58
C SER A 346 -21.94 23.84 -31.65
N ASP A 347 -22.77 23.27 -30.78
CA ASP A 347 -23.24 21.87 -30.80
C ASP A 347 -22.20 20.74 -30.82
N SER A 348 -21.69 20.43 -29.61
CA SER A 348 -21.47 19.03 -29.22
C SER A 348 -21.83 18.78 -27.76
N SER A 349 -23.14 18.76 -27.47
CA SER A 349 -23.71 18.19 -26.24
C SER A 349 -23.62 16.66 -26.24
N THR A 350 -22.43 16.13 -26.55
CA THR A 350 -22.12 14.70 -26.46
C THR A 350 -22.17 14.31 -24.98
N ALA A 351 -23.17 13.52 -24.62
CA ALA A 351 -23.43 13.13 -23.24
C ALA A 351 -22.16 12.62 -22.55
N VAL A 352 -21.79 13.25 -21.44
CA VAL A 352 -20.81 12.71 -20.50
C VAL A 352 -21.42 11.46 -19.90
N GLN A 353 -21.18 10.31 -20.55
CA GLN A 353 -21.38 9.02 -19.90
C GLN A 353 -20.45 9.01 -18.68
N GLN A 354 -21.05 9.14 -17.50
CA GLN A 354 -20.35 8.87 -16.25
C GLN A 354 -19.73 7.48 -16.35
N ILE A 355 -18.40 7.43 -16.42
CA ILE A 355 -17.66 6.18 -16.34
C ILE A 355 -18.02 5.58 -14.98
N GLN A 356 -18.84 4.52 -14.97
CA GLN A 356 -19.18 3.83 -13.73
C GLN A 356 -17.89 3.32 -13.11
N THR A 357 -17.53 3.88 -11.96
CA THR A 357 -16.36 3.45 -11.19
C THR A 357 -16.49 1.95 -10.92
N PRO A 358 -15.47 1.12 -11.21
CA PRO A 358 -15.55 -0.31 -10.92
C PRO A 358 -15.84 -0.54 -9.44
N LYS A 359 -16.61 -1.59 -9.10
CA LYS A 359 -17.05 -1.85 -7.71
C LYS A 359 -15.92 -1.91 -6.67
N VAL A 360 -14.69 -2.21 -7.10
CA VAL A 360 -13.48 -2.16 -6.25
C VAL A 360 -13.10 -0.72 -5.86
N TYR A 361 -13.19 0.24 -6.79
CA TYR A 361 -13.04 1.66 -6.47
C TYR A 361 -14.18 2.13 -5.57
N GLN A 362 -15.41 1.70 -5.82
CA GLN A 362 -16.55 2.01 -4.95
C GLN A 362 -16.34 1.47 -3.53
N ALA A 363 -15.85 0.25 -3.34
CA ALA A 363 -15.57 -0.31 -2.01
C ALA A 363 -14.37 0.38 -1.30
N ALA A 364 -13.32 0.74 -2.03
CA ALA A 364 -12.20 1.50 -1.47
C ALA A 364 -12.60 2.94 -1.12
N GLU A 365 -13.42 3.56 -1.96
CA GLU A 365 -14.00 4.88 -1.75
C GLU A 365 -15.05 4.87 -0.65
N GLU A 366 -15.87 3.83 -0.51
CA GLU A 366 -16.78 3.60 0.63
C GLU A 366 -16.01 3.42 1.92
N LYS A 367 -14.91 2.64 1.93
CA LYS A 367 -14.04 2.49 3.10
C LYS A 367 -13.36 3.81 3.46
N LEU A 368 -12.93 4.60 2.47
CA LEU A 368 -12.41 5.95 2.68
C LEU A 368 -13.51 6.93 3.13
N ILE A 369 -14.74 6.83 2.63
CA ILE A 369 -15.92 7.58 3.07
C ILE A 369 -16.31 7.17 4.50
N GLN A 370 -16.15 5.91 4.89
CA GLN A 370 -16.38 5.43 6.24
C GLN A 370 -15.31 5.96 7.21
N LEU A 371 -14.04 5.99 6.79
CA LEU A 371 -12.94 6.65 7.51
C LEU A 371 -13.12 8.19 7.56
N ARG A 372 -13.67 8.81 6.52
CA ARG A 372 -14.10 10.22 6.52
C ARG A 372 -15.30 10.46 7.43
N ARG A 373 -16.25 9.53 7.54
CA ARG A 373 -17.34 9.56 8.53
C ARG A 373 -16.83 9.36 9.96
N GLN A 374 -15.62 8.80 10.14
CA GLN A 374 -14.89 8.80 11.42
C GLN A 374 -14.21 10.15 11.73
N LEU A 375 -14.09 11.08 10.77
CA LEU A 375 -14.05 12.52 11.07
C LEU A 375 -15.45 12.97 11.49
N LEU A 376 -15.90 12.41 12.62
CA LEU A 376 -17.07 12.88 13.34
C LEU A 376 -16.93 14.40 13.54
N SER A 377 -18.03 15.14 13.39
CA SER A 377 -18.01 16.57 13.77
C SER A 377 -17.55 16.67 15.24
N PRO A 378 -16.95 17.79 15.67
CA PRO A 378 -16.51 17.95 17.07
C PRO A 378 -17.61 17.53 18.06
N ARG A 379 -18.87 17.88 17.75
CA ARG A 379 -20.05 17.54 18.55
C ARG A 379 -20.38 16.04 18.54
N ASP A 380 -20.33 15.38 17.39
CA ASP A 380 -20.68 13.95 17.28
C ASP A 380 -19.60 13.05 17.87
N TYR A 381 -18.33 13.45 17.76
CA TYR A 381 -17.22 12.80 18.46
C TYR A 381 -17.42 12.85 19.98
N ILE A 382 -17.74 14.02 20.54
CA ILE A 382 -18.00 14.18 21.97
C ILE A 382 -19.21 13.34 22.41
N LYS A 383 -20.32 13.37 21.67
CA LYS A 383 -21.51 12.55 21.96
C LYS A 383 -21.19 11.06 21.98
N ASN A 384 -20.33 10.58 21.07
CA ASN A 384 -19.92 9.18 21.02
C ASN A 384 -18.93 8.82 22.14
N LYS A 385 -17.98 9.71 22.47
CA LYS A 385 -17.02 9.57 23.58
C LYS A 385 -17.72 9.38 24.93
N PHE A 386 -18.82 10.12 25.15
CA PHE A 386 -19.63 10.06 26.38
C PHE A 386 -20.96 9.31 26.19
N LYS A 387 -21.00 8.31 25.29
CA LYS A 387 -22.20 7.49 25.05
C LYS A 387 -22.71 6.88 26.36
N GLY A 388 -23.98 7.14 26.69
CA GLY A 388 -24.61 6.72 27.95
C GLY A 388 -24.63 7.79 29.05
N LYS A 389 -23.99 8.95 28.86
CA LYS A 389 -24.15 10.14 29.71
C LYS A 389 -24.88 11.26 28.97
N LYS A 390 -25.48 12.21 29.70
CA LYS A 390 -26.21 13.34 29.11
C LYS A 390 -25.22 14.43 28.72
N VAL A 391 -24.94 14.57 27.43
CA VAL A 391 -24.06 15.63 26.90
C VAL A 391 -24.87 16.89 26.61
N ILE A 392 -24.47 18.04 27.18
CA ILE A 392 -25.07 19.36 26.91
C ILE A 392 -23.96 20.33 26.53
N PHE A 393 -24.00 20.90 25.32
CA PHE A 393 -22.97 21.83 24.85
C PHE A 393 -23.11 23.20 25.52
N PRO A 394 -22.02 23.99 25.67
CA PRO A 394 -22.06 25.30 26.33
C PRO A 394 -23.11 26.25 25.74
N GLU A 395 -23.25 26.24 24.42
CA GLU A 395 -24.21 27.07 23.67
C GLU A 395 -25.69 26.68 23.90
N GLN A 396 -25.95 25.54 24.55
CA GLN A 396 -27.29 25.05 24.90
C GLN A 396 -27.64 25.29 26.38
N LEU A 397 -26.70 25.80 27.17
CA LEU A 397 -26.97 26.17 28.56
C LEU A 397 -27.81 27.46 28.58
N PRO A 398 -28.74 27.61 29.54
CA PRO A 398 -29.49 28.85 29.68
C PRO A 398 -28.56 30.05 29.83
N THR A 399 -28.82 31.10 29.06
CA THR A 399 -28.20 32.42 29.22
C THR A 399 -28.77 33.14 30.44
N GLU A 400 -28.61 32.54 31.63
CA GLU A 400 -28.67 33.26 32.91
C GLU A 400 -27.41 34.15 33.02
N GLN A 401 -27.39 35.18 32.20
CA GLN A 401 -26.41 36.26 32.20
C GLN A 401 -26.90 37.40 33.12
N ALA A 402 -25.95 38.10 33.74
CA ALA A 402 -26.14 39.38 34.45
C ALA A 402 -26.66 39.40 35.91
N ARG A 403 -26.65 38.29 36.67
CA ARG A 403 -26.68 38.36 38.16
C ARG A 403 -25.65 37.42 38.78
N LEU A 404 -24.80 37.97 39.64
CA LEU A 404 -24.01 37.18 40.58
C LEU A 404 -24.99 36.31 41.41
N PRO A 405 -24.80 35.00 41.51
CA PRO A 405 -25.68 34.16 42.33
C PRO A 405 -25.57 34.65 43.78
N ILE A 406 -26.71 35.08 44.34
CA ILE A 406 -26.79 35.51 45.73
C ILE A 406 -26.35 34.32 46.58
N TYR A 407 -25.26 34.50 47.34
CA TYR A 407 -24.71 33.45 48.19
C TYR A 407 -25.76 32.98 49.19
N ARG A 408 -25.99 31.66 49.19
CA ARG A 408 -26.81 30.96 50.18
C ARG A 408 -25.88 30.04 50.95
N ILE A 409 -26.04 30.06 52.27
CA ILE A 409 -25.33 29.21 53.21
C ILE A 409 -25.59 27.74 52.85
N GLY A 410 -24.56 26.90 52.88
CA GLY A 410 -24.68 25.46 52.64
C GLY A 410 -23.86 24.63 53.63
N PRO A 411 -23.95 23.30 53.57
CA PRO A 411 -23.14 22.40 54.40
C PRO A 411 -21.63 22.69 54.32
N GLU A 412 -20.93 22.42 55.43
CA GLU A 412 -19.50 22.67 55.67
C GLU A 412 -19.07 24.15 55.73
N ASP A 413 -19.94 25.12 55.41
CA ASP A 413 -19.61 26.55 55.56
C ASP A 413 -19.32 26.89 57.02
N GLU A 414 -18.33 27.75 57.25
CA GLU A 414 -18.00 28.27 58.57
C GLU A 414 -18.52 29.71 58.70
N LEU A 415 -19.41 29.93 59.67
CA LEU A 415 -20.04 31.20 59.96
C LEU A 415 -19.51 31.72 61.30
N ASN A 416 -19.19 33.01 61.35
CA ASN A 416 -18.88 33.70 62.59
C ASN A 416 -20.12 34.47 63.05
N VAL A 417 -20.67 34.10 64.21
CA VAL A 417 -21.85 34.72 64.81
C VAL A 417 -21.40 35.60 65.97
N ILE A 418 -21.72 36.88 65.91
CA ILE A 418 -21.43 37.86 66.96
C ILE A 418 -22.75 38.33 67.55
N VAL A 419 -22.97 38.10 68.84
CA VAL A 419 -24.08 38.65 69.62
C VAL A 419 -23.52 39.79 70.47
N TRP A 420 -23.86 41.03 70.13
CA TRP A 420 -23.29 42.20 70.79
C TRP A 420 -23.66 42.23 72.27
N GLN A 421 -22.73 42.72 73.10
CA GLN A 421 -22.82 42.75 74.57
C GLN A 421 -22.94 41.38 75.26
N ASN A 422 -22.87 40.26 74.51
CA ASN A 422 -23.04 38.90 75.03
C ASN A 422 -21.92 37.99 74.50
N PRO A 423 -20.66 38.15 74.95
CA PRO A 423 -19.50 37.45 74.40
C PRO A 423 -19.60 35.93 74.49
N ASP A 424 -20.26 35.40 75.53
CA ASP A 424 -20.44 33.96 75.75
C ASP A 424 -21.38 33.28 74.72
N LEU A 425 -22.10 34.09 73.92
CA LEU A 425 -22.98 33.63 72.83
C LEU A 425 -22.33 33.83 71.44
N CYS A 426 -21.14 34.43 71.37
CA CYS A 426 -20.37 34.59 70.15
C CYS A 426 -19.62 33.30 69.81
N GLY A 427 -19.47 32.99 68.52
CA GLY A 427 -18.71 31.81 68.14
C GLY A 427 -18.60 31.57 66.64
N SER A 428 -17.62 30.73 66.30
CA SER A 428 -17.46 30.16 64.97
C SER A 428 -18.23 28.85 64.90
N VAL A 429 -19.20 28.74 63.99
CA VAL A 429 -20.06 27.56 63.82
C VAL A 429 -19.93 27.00 62.41
N ILE A 430 -19.82 25.67 62.31
CA ILE A 430 -19.79 24.96 61.04
C ILE A 430 -21.20 24.47 60.73
N VAL A 431 -21.68 24.74 59.52
CA VAL A 431 -22.95 24.19 59.02
C VAL A 431 -22.77 22.69 58.82
N ARG A 432 -23.54 21.89 59.56
CA ARG A 432 -23.49 20.43 59.48
C ARG A 432 -24.07 19.91 58.15
N ASN A 433 -23.86 18.63 57.88
CA ASN A 433 -24.35 18.00 56.64
C ASN A 433 -25.89 17.92 56.54
N ASP A 434 -26.63 18.05 57.66
CA ASP A 434 -28.09 18.22 57.67
C ASP A 434 -28.53 19.69 57.41
N GLY A 435 -27.57 20.58 57.18
CA GLY A 435 -27.81 21.99 56.90
C GLY A 435 -28.12 22.85 58.13
N LYS A 436 -27.87 22.33 59.33
CA LYS A 436 -28.09 23.04 60.60
C LYS A 436 -26.79 23.58 61.21
N ILE A 437 -26.93 24.57 62.08
CA ILE A 437 -25.91 24.97 63.08
C ILE A 437 -26.45 24.74 64.49
N SER A 438 -25.55 24.65 65.46
CA SER A 438 -25.89 24.59 66.89
C SER A 438 -25.33 25.84 67.58
N LEU A 439 -26.18 26.55 68.33
CA LEU A 439 -25.82 27.79 69.04
C LEU A 439 -26.32 27.75 70.50
N PRO A 440 -25.62 28.41 71.44
CA PRO A 440 -26.09 28.52 72.83
C PRO A 440 -27.47 29.18 72.91
N LEU A 441 -28.32 28.73 73.85
CA LEU A 441 -29.72 29.14 74.07
C LEU A 441 -30.71 28.85 72.91
N VAL A 442 -30.31 29.05 71.66
CA VAL A 442 -31.14 28.83 70.46
C VAL A 442 -31.21 27.35 70.08
N GLY A 443 -30.19 26.55 70.38
CA GLY A 443 -30.15 25.12 70.07
C GLY A 443 -29.82 24.87 68.60
N GLU A 444 -30.49 23.89 67.98
CA GLU A 444 -30.32 23.60 66.55
C GLU A 444 -31.17 24.52 65.67
N LEU A 445 -30.56 25.07 64.62
CA LEU A 445 -31.24 25.95 63.67
C LEU A 445 -30.94 25.54 62.22
N GLN A 446 -31.98 25.41 61.39
CA GLN A 446 -31.82 25.19 59.95
C GLN A 446 -31.32 26.47 59.27
N VAL A 447 -30.18 26.40 58.58
CA VAL A 447 -29.55 27.57 57.94
C VAL A 447 -29.14 27.35 56.49
N ALA A 448 -28.95 26.11 56.06
CA ALA A 448 -28.69 25.82 54.65
C ALA A 448 -29.85 26.32 53.77
N GLY A 449 -29.49 27.02 52.69
CA GLY A 449 -30.42 27.71 51.79
C GLY A 449 -30.69 29.17 52.16
N LEU A 450 -30.37 29.64 53.37
CA LEU A 450 -30.58 31.04 53.77
C LEU A 450 -29.47 31.97 53.25
N GLN A 451 -29.82 33.22 52.99
CA GLN A 451 -28.86 34.33 52.92
C GLN A 451 -28.37 34.72 54.31
N VAL A 452 -27.19 35.33 54.41
CA VAL A 452 -26.65 35.85 55.68
C VAL A 452 -27.64 36.81 56.37
N SER A 453 -28.25 37.74 55.61
CA SER A 453 -29.24 38.70 56.11
C SER A 453 -30.62 38.07 56.44
N GLU A 454 -30.90 36.87 55.95
CA GLU A 454 -32.05 36.06 56.38
C GLU A 454 -31.73 35.37 57.71
N LEU A 455 -30.51 34.84 57.86
CA LEU A 455 -30.03 34.23 59.09
C LEU A 455 -29.88 35.24 60.25
N GLU A 456 -29.37 36.44 60.00
CA GLU A 456 -29.29 37.50 61.03
C GLU A 456 -30.67 37.85 61.60
N ARG A 457 -31.68 38.00 60.74
CA ARG A 457 -33.07 38.25 61.16
C ARG A 457 -33.67 37.05 61.90
N LEU A 458 -33.36 35.84 61.46
CA LEU A 458 -33.79 34.60 62.12
C LEU A 458 -33.19 34.50 63.53
N LEU A 459 -31.86 34.62 63.67
CA LEU A 459 -31.17 34.60 64.96
C LEU A 459 -31.64 35.71 65.89
N LYS A 460 -31.80 36.94 65.38
CA LYS A 460 -32.34 38.06 66.17
C LYS A 460 -33.75 37.77 66.70
N ARG A 461 -34.58 37.02 65.96
CA ARG A 461 -35.91 36.59 66.42
C ARG A 461 -35.81 35.47 67.47
N GLU A 462 -34.95 34.48 67.27
CA GLU A 462 -34.82 33.36 68.22
C GLU A 462 -34.15 33.78 69.54
N TYR A 463 -33.09 34.59 69.50
CA TYR A 463 -32.45 35.14 70.71
C TYR A 463 -33.36 36.11 71.48
N ARG A 464 -34.33 36.77 70.85
CA ARG A 464 -35.29 37.67 71.54
C ARG A 464 -36.20 36.96 72.55
N LYS A 465 -36.25 35.62 72.52
CA LYS A 465 -36.91 34.80 73.55
C LYS A 465 -36.15 34.78 74.89
N TYR A 466 -34.87 35.16 74.88
CA TYR A 466 -33.95 35.05 76.02
C TYR A 466 -33.24 36.38 76.35
N LEU A 467 -33.15 37.30 75.39
CA LEU A 467 -32.45 38.59 75.51
C LEU A 467 -33.36 39.76 75.12
N GLU A 468 -33.19 40.89 75.79
CA GLU A 468 -33.88 42.13 75.45
C GLU A 468 -33.15 42.85 74.30
N ASN A 469 -33.86 43.10 73.18
CA ASN A 469 -33.37 43.77 71.97
C ASN A 469 -31.98 43.28 71.45
N PRO A 470 -31.77 41.98 71.22
CA PRO A 470 -30.47 41.46 70.79
C PRO A 470 -30.04 42.03 69.43
N GLN A 471 -28.77 42.42 69.34
CA GLN A 471 -28.12 42.73 68.05
C GLN A 471 -27.22 41.57 67.68
N VAL A 472 -27.48 40.97 66.53
CA VAL A 472 -26.72 39.82 66.00
C VAL A 472 -26.14 40.22 64.66
N THR A 473 -24.85 39.96 64.48
CA THR A 473 -24.14 40.10 63.21
C THR A 473 -23.63 38.72 62.81
N VAL A 474 -23.82 38.34 61.55
CA VAL A 474 -23.27 37.09 61.00
C VAL A 474 -22.34 37.44 59.85
N SER A 475 -21.12 36.91 59.88
CA SER A 475 -20.19 36.97 58.75
C SER A 475 -19.75 35.57 58.35
N ILE A 476 -19.44 35.40 57.06
CA ILE A 476 -18.91 34.13 56.56
C ILE A 476 -17.41 34.11 56.82
N LYS A 477 -16.94 33.14 57.59
CA LYS A 477 -15.52 32.95 57.90
C LYS A 477 -14.84 32.09 56.83
N ALA A 478 -15.51 31.03 56.37
CA ALA A 478 -15.07 30.22 55.24
C ALA A 478 -16.25 29.69 54.42
N VAL A 479 -16.16 29.83 53.09
CA VAL A 479 -17.07 29.17 52.13
C VAL A 479 -16.47 27.84 51.74
N ASN A 480 -17.11 26.74 52.17
CA ASN A 480 -16.76 25.37 51.82
C ASN A 480 -17.85 24.67 50.99
N SER A 481 -19.11 25.10 51.11
CA SER A 481 -20.25 24.53 50.37
C SER A 481 -20.14 24.76 48.86
N LEU A 482 -19.49 25.85 48.43
CA LEU A 482 -19.35 26.22 47.02
C LEU A 482 -17.98 25.78 46.45
N ARG A 483 -17.67 24.49 46.48
CA ARG A 483 -16.43 23.95 45.90
C ARG A 483 -16.62 23.43 44.47
N VAL A 484 -15.63 23.68 43.63
CA VAL A 484 -15.46 23.04 42.31
C VAL A 484 -14.11 22.35 42.25
N PHE A 485 -14.02 21.26 41.50
CA PHE A 485 -12.80 20.45 41.42
C PHE A 485 -12.13 20.63 40.06
N ILE A 486 -10.80 20.68 40.02
CA ILE A 486 -10.03 20.61 38.77
C ILE A 486 -9.08 19.42 38.86
N THR A 487 -9.00 18.63 37.77
CA THR A 487 -8.17 17.43 37.70
C THR A 487 -7.59 17.19 36.29
N GLY A 488 -6.54 16.36 36.23
CA GLY A 488 -5.88 15.95 34.99
C GLY A 488 -4.53 16.63 34.75
N ALA A 489 -4.39 17.29 33.60
CA ALA A 489 -3.15 17.88 33.10
C ALA A 489 -2.87 19.27 33.73
N ILE A 490 -2.85 19.32 35.06
CA ILE A 490 -2.60 20.55 35.84
C ILE A 490 -1.45 20.36 36.84
N ARG A 491 -0.83 21.46 37.25
CA ARG A 491 -0.05 21.60 38.48
C ARG A 491 -0.78 22.58 39.40
N VAL A 492 -0.87 22.22 40.66
CA VAL A 492 -1.47 23.03 41.71
C VAL A 492 -0.35 23.82 42.37
N SER A 493 -0.50 25.14 42.49
CA SER A 493 0.57 26.03 42.98
C SER A 493 0.75 26.00 44.51
N THR A 494 -0.03 25.18 45.23
CA THR A 494 0.08 24.97 46.68
C THR A 494 0.68 23.60 47.00
N VAL A 495 1.64 23.59 47.93
CA VAL A 495 2.38 22.40 48.35
C VAL A 495 1.46 21.44 49.09
N THR A 496 0.91 20.43 48.41
CA THR A 496 0.27 19.28 49.06
C THR A 496 0.51 18.00 48.25
N THR A 497 1.21 17.03 48.83
CA THR A 497 1.48 15.73 48.21
C THR A 497 0.27 14.80 48.33
N GLY A 498 -0.55 14.77 47.28
CA GLY A 498 -1.73 13.90 47.17
C GLY A 498 -2.19 13.71 45.71
N PRO A 499 -3.16 12.83 45.44
CA PRO A 499 -3.70 12.64 44.09
C PRO A 499 -4.29 13.96 43.53
N LEU A 500 -4.12 14.18 42.22
CA LEU A 500 -4.38 15.44 41.50
C LEU A 500 -5.87 15.81 41.45
N THR A 501 -6.44 16.24 42.57
CA THR A 501 -7.79 16.83 42.66
C THR A 501 -7.75 17.95 43.69
N SER A 502 -7.94 19.19 43.24
CA SER A 502 -8.02 20.35 44.13
C SER A 502 -9.42 20.93 44.08
N GLY A 503 -10.03 21.06 45.27
CA GLY A 503 -11.29 21.74 45.46
C GLY A 503 -11.06 23.23 45.70
N PHE A 504 -11.56 24.07 44.80
CA PHE A 504 -11.44 25.53 44.87
C PHE A 504 -12.77 26.14 45.31
N PRO A 505 -12.79 27.08 46.27
CA PRO A 505 -13.99 27.81 46.63
C PRO A 505 -14.35 28.79 45.49
N LEU A 506 -15.61 28.75 45.07
CA LEU A 506 -16.19 29.69 44.13
C LEU A 506 -16.24 31.10 44.76
N ARG A 507 -15.40 32.00 44.26
CA ARG A 507 -15.31 33.42 44.69
C ARG A 507 -15.39 34.34 43.46
N GLY A 508 -16.31 35.29 43.49
CA GLY A 508 -16.50 36.28 42.41
C GLY A 508 -17.24 35.71 41.20
N ASP A 509 -16.70 35.92 40.00
CA ASP A 509 -17.27 35.36 38.78
C ASP A 509 -17.05 33.85 38.73
N ASN A 510 -18.08 33.08 39.10
CA ASN A 510 -18.07 31.62 39.22
C ASN A 510 -18.00 30.89 37.86
N ARG A 511 -17.13 31.31 36.94
CA ARG A 511 -16.96 30.74 35.60
C ARG A 511 -15.65 29.97 35.49
N ILE A 512 -15.57 29.10 34.48
CA ILE A 512 -14.39 28.25 34.25
C ILE A 512 -13.08 29.05 34.14
N LEU A 513 -13.07 30.24 33.52
CA LEU A 513 -11.85 31.07 33.44
C LEU A 513 -11.29 31.46 34.81
N THR A 514 -12.15 31.80 35.78
CA THR A 514 -11.78 32.15 37.16
C THR A 514 -11.32 30.95 37.99
N ALA A 515 -11.76 29.74 37.62
CA ALA A 515 -11.25 28.51 38.20
C ALA A 515 -9.88 28.15 37.61
N LEU A 516 -9.68 28.35 36.30
CA LEU A 516 -8.41 28.09 35.62
C LEU A 516 -7.29 29.05 36.04
N SER A 517 -7.58 30.29 36.42
CA SER A 517 -6.56 31.23 36.92
C SER A 517 -5.92 30.82 38.26
N GLN A 518 -6.45 29.80 38.93
CA GLN A 518 -5.96 29.26 40.20
C GLN A 518 -5.04 28.02 40.02
N VAL A 519 -4.83 27.56 38.79
CA VAL A 519 -4.00 26.38 38.46
C VAL A 519 -3.05 26.68 37.29
N GLU A 520 -1.91 25.99 37.28
CA GLU A 520 -1.03 25.96 36.10
C GLU A 520 -1.47 24.79 35.20
N ILE A 521 -1.84 25.07 33.95
CA ILE A 521 -2.15 24.00 32.99
C ILE A 521 -0.84 23.50 32.37
N LEU A 522 -0.63 22.18 32.35
CA LEU A 522 0.61 21.60 31.83
C LEU A 522 0.71 21.77 30.30
N PRO A 523 1.91 22.00 29.73
CA PRO A 523 2.07 22.25 28.30
C PRO A 523 1.58 21.13 27.37
N ASP A 524 1.52 19.88 27.87
CA ASP A 524 1.05 18.73 27.10
C ASP A 524 -0.49 18.66 27.01
N ALA A 525 -1.24 19.41 27.83
CA ALA A 525 -2.70 19.31 27.97
C ALA A 525 -3.48 19.33 26.63
N ASP A 526 -4.46 18.44 26.51
CA ASP A 526 -5.41 18.41 25.40
C ASP A 526 -6.61 19.33 25.70
N LEU A 527 -6.34 20.64 25.67
CA LEU A 527 -7.29 21.73 25.96
C LEU A 527 -8.62 21.61 25.20
N SER A 528 -8.56 21.11 23.96
CA SER A 528 -9.70 20.87 23.05
C SER A 528 -10.63 19.74 23.51
N GLU A 529 -10.17 18.88 24.41
CA GLU A 529 -10.88 17.70 24.91
C GLU A 529 -11.36 17.88 26.36
N THR A 530 -11.29 19.11 26.89
CA THR A 530 -11.73 19.46 28.25
C THR A 530 -13.25 19.33 28.41
N TYR A 531 -13.69 18.96 29.60
CA TYR A 531 -15.12 18.88 29.94
C TYR A 531 -15.36 19.09 31.43
N ILE A 532 -16.58 19.51 31.75
CA ILE A 532 -17.11 19.59 33.11
C ILE A 532 -18.03 18.39 33.35
N VAL A 533 -17.84 17.70 34.46
CA VAL A 533 -18.77 16.71 35.00
C VAL A 533 -19.67 17.41 36.03
N ARG A 534 -20.98 17.39 35.78
CA ARG A 534 -22.02 17.99 36.64
C ARG A 534 -23.06 16.92 36.96
N GLY A 535 -22.82 16.14 37.99
CA GLY A 535 -23.58 14.90 38.25
C GLY A 535 -23.46 13.95 37.04
N ASP A 536 -24.59 13.54 36.47
CA ASP A 536 -24.65 12.72 35.25
C ASP A 536 -24.55 13.50 33.93
N VAL A 537 -24.41 14.82 33.99
CA VAL A 537 -24.27 15.69 32.80
C VAL A 537 -22.80 15.93 32.49
N ILE A 538 -22.44 15.77 31.21
CA ILE A 538 -21.14 16.17 30.67
C ILE A 538 -21.33 17.46 29.85
N ILE A 539 -20.58 18.50 30.20
CA ILE A 539 -20.53 19.76 29.47
C ILE A 539 -19.13 19.87 28.84
N PRO A 540 -18.96 19.56 27.54
CA PRO A 540 -17.68 19.73 26.87
C PRO A 540 -17.32 21.22 26.78
N VAL A 541 -16.04 21.56 26.94
CA VAL A 541 -15.56 22.95 26.86
C VAL A 541 -14.26 22.96 26.07
N ASP A 542 -14.19 23.71 24.97
CA ASP A 542 -12.93 23.86 24.22
C ASP A 542 -12.10 25.01 24.82
N LEU A 543 -11.07 24.66 25.60
CA LEU A 543 -10.20 25.65 26.22
C LEU A 543 -9.25 26.34 25.23
N ASN A 544 -9.02 25.82 24.01
CA ASN A 544 -8.32 26.61 23.00
C ASN A 544 -9.21 27.77 22.55
N ARG A 545 -10.47 27.48 22.23
CA ARG A 545 -11.44 28.52 21.84
C ARG A 545 -11.61 29.58 22.93
N LEU A 546 -11.67 29.17 24.20
CA LEU A 546 -11.74 30.13 25.30
C LEU A 546 -10.48 30.98 25.46
N LEU A 547 -9.30 30.35 25.54
CA LEU A 547 -8.06 31.01 25.98
C LEU A 547 -7.25 31.67 24.84
N LYS A 548 -7.43 31.21 23.59
CA LYS A 548 -6.70 31.73 22.41
C LYS A 548 -7.61 32.53 21.50
N ASP A 549 -8.80 32.01 21.22
CA ASP A 549 -9.73 32.62 20.26
C ASP A 549 -10.69 33.62 20.94
N GLY A 550 -10.69 33.70 22.27
CA GLY A 550 -11.52 34.62 23.06
C GLY A 550 -13.01 34.25 23.12
N ASP A 551 -13.36 33.00 22.80
CA ASP A 551 -14.74 32.54 22.69
C ASP A 551 -15.41 32.36 24.06
N MET A 552 -16.07 33.43 24.49
CA MET A 552 -16.79 33.48 25.78
C MET A 552 -18.00 32.55 25.86
N THR A 553 -18.46 31.92 24.76
CA THR A 553 -19.47 30.84 24.85
C THR A 553 -18.96 29.63 25.62
N GLN A 554 -17.64 29.40 25.58
CA GLN A 554 -16.97 28.34 26.32
C GLN A 554 -16.74 28.70 27.81
N ASN A 555 -16.98 29.96 28.23
CA ASN A 555 -16.75 30.41 29.60
C ASN A 555 -17.92 30.02 30.54
N VAL A 556 -18.19 28.72 30.65
CA VAL A 556 -19.33 28.13 31.37
C VAL A 556 -19.38 28.58 32.84
N LEU A 557 -20.58 28.95 33.31
CA LEU A 557 -20.87 29.18 34.72
C LEU A 557 -20.88 27.84 35.48
N LEU A 558 -20.02 27.74 36.48
CA LEU A 558 -19.84 26.57 37.32
C LEU A 558 -20.88 26.52 38.45
N LYS A 559 -21.20 25.32 38.91
CA LYS A 559 -22.04 25.03 40.06
C LYS A 559 -21.22 24.27 41.12
N PRO A 560 -21.59 24.33 42.41
CA PRO A 560 -20.98 23.49 43.43
C PRO A 560 -21.01 22.01 43.05
N GLY A 561 -19.89 21.32 43.26
CA GLY A 561 -19.70 19.92 42.87
C GLY A 561 -19.26 19.70 41.42
N ASP A 562 -19.23 20.73 40.56
CA ASP A 562 -18.70 20.59 39.19
C ASP A 562 -17.22 20.17 39.22
N THR A 563 -16.86 19.19 38.37
CA THR A 563 -15.47 18.75 38.19
C THR A 563 -15.00 19.05 36.77
N ILE A 564 -14.02 19.95 36.64
CA ILE A 564 -13.34 20.28 35.38
C ILE A 564 -12.22 19.25 35.15
N VAL A 565 -12.30 18.52 34.04
CA VAL A 565 -11.32 17.51 33.65
C VAL A 565 -10.54 17.99 32.43
N ILE A 566 -9.25 18.26 32.60
CA ILE A 566 -8.33 18.64 31.51
C ILE A 566 -7.48 17.41 31.15
N PRO A 567 -7.73 16.70 30.04
CA PRO A 567 -7.02 15.46 29.74
C PRO A 567 -5.58 15.67 29.26
N ARG A 568 -4.74 14.64 29.44
CA ARG A 568 -3.42 14.51 28.80
C ARG A 568 -3.50 13.82 27.44
N PRO A 569 -2.50 14.00 26.54
CA PRO A 569 -2.37 13.21 25.32
C PRO A 569 -2.29 11.73 25.66
N SER A 570 -3.16 10.93 25.04
CA SER A 570 -3.41 9.54 25.42
C SER A 570 -3.32 8.57 24.23
N LYS A 571 -2.95 9.06 23.04
CA LYS A 571 -2.83 8.30 21.80
C LYS A 571 -1.35 8.17 21.43
N GLU A 572 -0.84 6.96 21.22
CA GLU A 572 0.52 6.74 20.71
C GLU A 572 0.47 6.37 19.22
N ILE A 573 1.20 7.08 18.37
CA ILE A 573 1.37 6.76 16.95
C ILE A 573 2.84 6.56 16.61
N THR A 574 3.13 5.84 15.52
CA THR A 574 4.51 5.63 15.03
C THR A 574 4.66 6.24 13.63
N ILE A 575 5.76 6.96 13.39
CA ILE A 575 6.06 7.61 12.09
C ILE A 575 7.45 7.17 11.65
N LEU A 576 7.55 6.57 10.47
CA LEU A 576 8.75 5.94 9.93
C LEU A 576 9.15 6.53 8.57
N GLY A 577 10.44 6.50 8.27
CA GLY A 577 11.00 6.84 6.96
C GLY A 577 11.39 8.31 6.80
N GLU A 578 11.16 8.88 5.61
CA GLU A 578 11.66 10.20 5.17
C GLU A 578 10.85 11.40 5.68
N VAL A 579 10.64 11.40 7.00
CA VAL A 579 10.28 12.59 7.79
C VAL A 579 11.54 13.19 8.43
N ASN A 580 11.45 14.44 8.89
CA ASN A 580 12.57 15.11 9.56
C ASN A 580 12.91 14.45 10.91
N GLN A 581 11.90 14.03 11.67
CA GLN A 581 12.04 13.28 12.91
C GLN A 581 11.16 12.01 12.85
N PRO A 582 11.73 10.83 12.56
CA PRO A 582 11.01 9.56 12.67
C PRO A 582 11.03 9.06 14.12
N GLY A 583 9.95 8.43 14.58
CA GLY A 583 9.83 7.97 15.96
C GLY A 583 8.40 7.62 16.37
N ARG A 584 8.22 7.42 17.69
CA ARG A 584 6.89 7.30 18.31
C ARG A 584 6.49 8.60 18.95
N TYR A 585 5.22 8.97 18.80
CA TYR A 585 4.67 10.24 19.26
C TYR A 585 3.43 10.03 20.10
N LYS A 586 3.39 10.67 21.27
CA LYS A 586 2.17 10.83 22.04
C LYS A 586 1.42 12.06 21.52
N VAL A 587 0.23 11.85 21.00
CA VAL A 587 -0.56 12.86 20.30
C VAL A 587 -1.93 13.04 20.95
N LYS A 588 -2.58 14.16 20.59
CA LYS A 588 -3.91 14.53 21.07
C LYS A 588 -4.97 13.62 20.47
N GLN A 589 -6.15 13.56 21.09
CA GLN A 589 -7.19 12.64 20.59
C GLN A 589 -7.66 13.01 19.18
N ARG A 590 -7.64 14.29 18.84
CA ARG A 590 -8.11 14.82 17.55
C ARG A 590 -7.01 15.06 16.50
N THR A 591 -5.88 14.34 16.58
CA THR A 591 -4.76 14.43 15.63
C THR A 591 -5.03 13.74 14.29
N THR A 592 -4.92 14.50 13.19
CA THR A 592 -5.01 14.02 11.81
C THR A 592 -3.65 13.59 11.25
N LEU A 593 -3.65 13.02 10.03
CA LEU A 593 -2.42 12.62 9.33
C LEU A 593 -1.48 13.81 9.08
N LEU A 594 -2.00 14.97 8.66
CA LEU A 594 -1.18 16.19 8.49
C LEU A 594 -0.59 16.68 9.82
N ASP A 595 -1.37 16.67 10.90
CA ASP A 595 -0.88 17.07 12.23
C ASP A 595 0.28 16.17 12.69
N ALA A 596 0.17 14.86 12.47
CA ALA A 596 1.22 13.91 12.78
C ALA A 596 2.50 14.15 11.97
N LEU A 597 2.38 14.41 10.66
CA LEU A 597 3.53 14.76 9.82
C LEU A 597 4.18 16.09 10.24
N ALA A 598 3.38 17.08 10.70
CA ALA A 598 3.90 18.33 11.24
C ALA A 598 4.64 18.12 12.57
N VAL A 599 4.11 17.28 13.47
CA VAL A 599 4.76 16.89 14.74
C VAL A 599 6.07 16.11 14.51
N ALA A 600 6.17 15.34 13.42
CA ALA A 600 7.43 14.73 12.94
C ALA A 600 8.42 15.74 12.30
N GLY A 601 8.18 17.05 12.44
CA GLY A 601 8.99 18.11 11.86
C GLY A 601 8.82 18.28 10.35
N GLY A 602 7.83 17.64 9.72
CA GLY A 602 7.58 17.67 8.29
C GLY A 602 8.26 16.56 7.49
N LEU A 603 7.89 16.48 6.20
CA LEU A 603 8.44 15.54 5.22
C LEU A 603 9.76 16.07 4.64
N LYS A 604 10.72 15.17 4.39
CA LYS A 604 11.90 15.48 3.56
C LYS A 604 11.49 15.44 2.08
N ARG A 605 10.79 16.48 1.61
CA ARG A 605 10.05 16.47 0.32
C ARG A 605 10.86 16.02 -0.89
N GLU A 606 12.14 16.37 -0.96
CA GLU A 606 13.06 15.96 -2.05
C GLU A 606 13.23 14.44 -2.18
N VAL A 607 13.01 13.70 -1.08
CA VAL A 607 13.29 12.27 -0.96
C VAL A 607 12.11 11.46 -0.43
N ALA A 608 10.95 12.05 -0.18
CA ALA A 608 9.77 11.31 0.28
C ALA A 608 9.00 10.67 -0.90
N ALA A 609 8.77 9.36 -0.84
CA ALA A 609 8.05 8.59 -1.84
C ALA A 609 6.53 8.56 -1.56
N LEU A 610 5.85 9.69 -1.86
CA LEU A 610 4.43 9.92 -1.54
C LEU A 610 3.43 9.06 -2.35
N ASP A 611 3.90 8.41 -3.42
CA ASP A 611 3.17 7.45 -4.25
C ASP A 611 3.03 6.08 -3.59
N ILE A 612 3.96 5.71 -2.71
CA ILE A 612 4.00 4.43 -1.98
C ILE A 612 3.96 4.60 -0.44
N ALA A 613 3.80 5.83 0.05
CA ALA A 613 3.58 6.12 1.46
C ALA A 613 2.18 5.64 1.91
N TYR A 614 2.08 5.13 3.14
CA TYR A 614 0.85 4.53 3.65
C TYR A 614 0.65 4.72 5.16
N VAL A 615 -0.61 4.58 5.60
CA VAL A 615 -0.98 4.43 7.01
C VAL A 615 -1.41 2.98 7.23
N ALA A 616 -0.80 2.29 8.19
CA ALA A 616 -1.25 1.00 8.69
C ALA A 616 -1.97 1.19 10.03
N ARG A 617 -3.12 0.54 10.19
CA ARG A 617 -3.98 0.53 11.38
C ARG A 617 -4.32 -0.91 11.72
N HIS A 618 -3.83 -1.42 12.85
CA HIS A 618 -3.82 -2.85 13.15
C HIS A 618 -3.21 -3.63 11.96
N ASN A 619 -3.86 -4.71 11.49
CA ASN A 619 -3.40 -5.53 10.36
C ASN A 619 -3.92 -5.03 8.98
N SER A 620 -4.25 -3.75 8.83
CA SER A 620 -4.78 -3.20 7.57
C SER A 620 -4.07 -1.93 7.14
N ILE A 621 -3.69 -1.86 5.86
CA ILE A 621 -3.33 -0.60 5.22
C ILE A 621 -4.61 0.18 4.92
N LEU A 622 -4.62 1.46 5.25
CA LEU A 622 -5.73 2.37 4.97
C LEU A 622 -5.62 2.93 3.54
N PRO A 623 -6.74 3.13 2.83
CA PRO A 623 -6.76 3.62 1.44
C PRO A 623 -6.51 5.14 1.35
N VAL A 624 -5.39 5.60 1.90
CA VAL A 624 -4.99 7.02 1.94
C VAL A 624 -3.94 7.29 0.88
N ASN A 625 -4.18 8.27 0.01
CA ASN A 625 -3.24 8.67 -1.03
C ASN A 625 -2.45 9.91 -0.59
N PHE A 626 -1.19 9.71 -0.15
CA PHE A 626 -0.32 10.79 0.34
C PHE A 626 0.01 11.82 -0.74
N LYS A 627 0.23 11.40 -1.99
CA LYS A 627 0.48 12.32 -3.12
C LYS A 627 -0.71 13.28 -3.34
N ARG A 628 -1.95 12.77 -3.32
CA ARG A 628 -3.15 13.61 -3.39
C ARG A 628 -3.29 14.54 -2.18
N LEU A 629 -2.96 14.08 -0.98
CA LEU A 629 -2.99 14.92 0.23
C LEU A 629 -1.99 16.08 0.18
N ILE A 630 -0.74 15.77 -0.16
CA ILE A 630 0.43 16.65 0.07
C ILE A 630 0.80 17.51 -1.14
N ASP A 631 0.55 17.02 -2.36
CA ASP A 631 0.89 17.74 -3.60
C ASP A 631 -0.36 18.33 -4.29
N MET A 632 -1.53 17.72 -4.12
CA MET A 632 -2.80 18.21 -4.72
C MET A 632 -3.76 18.87 -3.69
N GLY A 633 -3.41 18.88 -2.40
CA GLY A 633 -4.23 19.49 -1.35
C GLY A 633 -5.58 18.81 -1.11
N ASP A 634 -5.75 17.54 -1.50
CA ASP A 634 -6.99 16.78 -1.25
C ASP A 634 -7.13 16.46 0.25
N MET A 635 -7.74 17.39 0.98
CA MET A 635 -8.06 17.24 2.40
C MET A 635 -8.99 16.05 2.68
N GLY A 636 -9.66 15.49 1.67
CA GLY A 636 -10.37 14.22 1.77
C GLY A 636 -9.45 13.02 2.02
N GLN A 637 -8.13 13.16 1.90
CA GLN A 637 -7.16 12.15 2.32
C GLN A 637 -6.68 12.35 3.78
N ASN A 638 -6.98 13.49 4.41
CA ASN A 638 -6.50 13.81 5.75
C ASN A 638 -7.34 13.13 6.85
N ILE A 639 -7.14 11.83 7.03
CA ILE A 639 -7.89 11.04 8.01
C ILE A 639 -7.49 11.37 9.46
N LEU A 640 -8.42 11.12 10.39
CA LEU A 640 -8.12 11.07 11.82
C LEU A 640 -7.34 9.80 12.15
N LEU A 641 -6.28 9.93 12.94
CA LEU A 641 -5.46 8.80 13.39
C LEU A 641 -6.05 8.12 14.63
N ASN A 642 -5.82 6.82 14.77
CA ASN A 642 -6.18 6.04 15.95
C ASN A 642 -4.93 5.73 16.80
N ASP A 643 -5.17 5.21 18.01
CA ASP A 643 -4.09 4.66 18.83
C ASP A 643 -3.40 3.50 18.10
N LYS A 644 -2.06 3.51 18.14
CA LYS A 644 -1.14 2.55 17.49
C LYS A 644 -1.15 2.54 15.96
N ASP A 645 -1.67 3.59 15.32
CA ASP A 645 -1.46 3.79 13.88
C ASP A 645 0.03 3.96 13.55
N ILE A 646 0.45 3.40 12.41
CA ILE A 646 1.81 3.50 11.88
C ILE A 646 1.77 4.21 10.53
N ILE A 647 2.46 5.33 10.41
CA ILE A 647 2.68 6.09 9.17
C ILE A 647 4.06 5.72 8.64
N ASN A 648 4.14 5.30 7.37
CA ASN A 648 5.41 4.97 6.72
C ASN A 648 5.60 5.82 5.45
N ILE A 649 6.73 6.54 5.37
CA ILE A 649 7.12 7.42 4.26
C ILE A 649 8.42 6.87 3.61
N PRO A 650 8.36 6.05 2.56
CA PRO A 650 9.56 5.48 1.94
C PRO A 650 10.44 6.53 1.23
N SER A 651 11.63 6.12 0.78
CA SER A 651 12.63 7.02 0.17
C SER A 651 12.68 6.98 -1.36
N ASN A 652 12.82 8.17 -1.95
CA ASN A 652 13.07 8.44 -3.37
C ASN A 652 14.56 8.71 -3.68
N ARG A 653 15.48 8.61 -2.71
CA ARG A 653 16.95 8.72 -2.94
C ARG A 653 17.48 7.74 -3.98
N GLU A 654 16.71 6.69 -4.22
CA GLU A 654 16.95 5.59 -5.14
C GLU A 654 16.36 5.82 -6.56
N ASN A 655 15.62 6.91 -6.80
CA ASN A 655 15.10 7.27 -8.12
C ASN A 655 16.20 7.88 -9.03
N LYS A 656 17.04 7.02 -9.60
CA LYS A 656 18.08 7.38 -10.57
C LYS A 656 17.93 6.56 -11.84
N ILE A 657 18.31 7.11 -12.99
CA ILE A 657 18.57 6.35 -14.22
C ILE A 657 20.04 6.48 -14.59
N PHE A 658 20.54 5.57 -15.40
CA PHE A 658 21.90 5.58 -15.91
C PHE A 658 21.85 5.89 -17.41
N ILE A 659 22.75 6.73 -17.92
CA ILE A 659 22.85 7.03 -19.34
C ILE A 659 24.28 6.86 -19.86
N MET A 660 24.45 6.11 -20.94
CA MET A 660 25.75 5.63 -21.41
C MET A 660 25.80 5.59 -22.95
N GLY A 661 27.02 5.49 -23.50
CA GLY A 661 27.24 5.41 -24.95
C GLY A 661 27.43 6.78 -25.60
N GLU A 662 26.97 6.93 -26.84
CA GLU A 662 27.23 8.09 -27.73
C GLU A 662 26.36 9.32 -27.41
N VAL A 663 26.39 9.77 -26.16
CA VAL A 663 25.83 11.04 -25.67
C VAL A 663 26.96 11.97 -25.22
N ARG A 664 26.71 13.28 -25.11
CA ARG A 664 27.76 14.24 -24.70
C ARG A 664 28.22 14.02 -23.27
N ASN A 665 27.29 13.82 -22.34
CA ASN A 665 27.53 13.70 -20.90
C ASN A 665 26.98 12.36 -20.36
N PRO A 666 27.66 11.22 -20.60
CA PRO A 666 27.25 9.94 -20.02
C PRO A 666 27.46 9.95 -18.50
N GLY A 667 26.54 9.35 -17.74
CA GLY A 667 26.57 9.38 -16.28
C GLY A 667 25.32 8.85 -15.59
N VAL A 668 25.10 9.26 -14.34
CA VAL A 668 23.89 8.95 -13.56
C VAL A 668 23.01 10.19 -13.56
N LEU A 669 21.76 10.07 -14.02
CA LEU A 669 20.78 11.16 -13.98
C LEU A 669 19.73 10.89 -12.89
N ARG A 670 19.12 11.97 -12.39
CA ARG A 670 17.97 11.89 -11.48
C ARG A 670 16.73 11.50 -12.28
N PHE A 671 16.00 10.48 -11.83
CA PHE A 671 14.74 10.10 -12.46
C PHE A 671 13.59 10.97 -11.92
N LEU A 672 12.86 11.63 -12.82
CA LEU A 672 11.65 12.40 -12.52
C LEU A 672 10.49 11.75 -13.28
N ASP A 673 9.46 11.27 -12.58
CA ASP A 673 8.36 10.54 -13.21
C ASP A 673 7.20 11.48 -13.59
N PRO A 674 6.75 11.54 -14.86
CA PRO A 674 7.22 10.78 -16.03
C PRO A 674 8.41 11.45 -16.74
N MET A 675 9.39 10.64 -17.15
CA MET A 675 10.51 11.04 -18.02
C MET A 675 10.64 10.08 -19.20
N ASP A 676 10.88 10.60 -20.40
CA ASP A 676 11.07 9.79 -21.61
C ASP A 676 12.54 9.66 -22.07
N VAL A 677 12.79 8.76 -23.02
CA VAL A 677 14.15 8.47 -23.55
C VAL A 677 14.80 9.70 -24.20
N ILE A 678 14.05 10.58 -24.86
CA ILE A 678 14.58 11.78 -25.52
C ILE A 678 14.91 12.86 -24.50
N GLU A 679 14.07 13.01 -23.48
CA GLU A 679 14.30 13.90 -22.34
C GLU A 679 15.56 13.51 -21.58
N ALA A 680 15.73 12.24 -21.22
CA ALA A 680 16.94 11.74 -20.57
C ALA A 680 18.22 11.94 -21.44
N ILE A 681 18.14 11.75 -22.76
CA ILE A 681 19.27 12.01 -23.66
C ILE A 681 19.55 13.52 -23.78
N SER A 682 18.54 14.37 -23.67
CA SER A 682 18.68 15.83 -23.71
C SER A 682 19.34 16.37 -22.42
N GLU A 683 18.93 15.87 -21.26
CA GLU A 683 19.61 16.07 -19.96
C GLU A 683 21.09 15.65 -20.03
N ALA A 684 21.41 14.56 -20.73
CA ALA A 684 22.78 14.12 -21.02
C ALA A 684 23.52 14.97 -22.07
N GLY A 685 23.05 16.18 -22.39
CA GLY A 685 23.65 17.09 -23.37
C GLY A 685 23.42 16.72 -24.83
N GLY A 686 22.58 15.72 -25.11
CA GLY A 686 22.20 15.27 -26.45
C GLY A 686 23.14 14.23 -27.07
N PHE A 687 22.74 13.76 -28.25
CA PHE A 687 23.48 12.78 -29.07
C PHE A 687 24.81 13.33 -29.60
N LEU A 688 25.83 12.49 -29.65
CA LEU A 688 27.01 12.74 -30.50
C LEU A 688 26.66 12.61 -31.99
N THR A 689 27.52 13.13 -32.86
CA THR A 689 27.37 13.04 -34.33
C THR A 689 27.50 11.60 -34.82
N THR A 690 28.22 10.76 -34.08
CA THR A 690 28.47 9.34 -34.31
C THR A 690 27.39 8.40 -33.76
N ALA A 691 26.35 8.92 -33.11
CA ALA A 691 25.32 8.12 -32.46
C ALA A 691 24.30 7.49 -33.43
N ASN A 692 24.02 6.20 -33.26
CA ASN A 692 22.92 5.50 -33.93
C ASN A 692 21.58 5.76 -33.21
N ARG A 693 20.88 6.79 -33.66
CA ARG A 693 19.61 7.26 -33.07
C ARG A 693 18.40 6.35 -33.32
N LYS A 694 18.51 5.31 -34.18
CA LYS A 694 17.40 4.40 -34.50
C LYS A 694 17.29 3.20 -33.55
N GLN A 695 18.32 2.93 -32.76
CA GLN A 695 18.43 1.72 -31.94
C GLN A 695 18.96 2.06 -30.55
N VAL A 696 18.39 3.09 -29.92
CA VAL A 696 18.69 3.39 -28.51
C VAL A 696 18.17 2.23 -27.66
N VAL A 697 18.95 1.83 -26.66
CA VAL A 697 18.65 0.68 -25.82
C VAL A 697 18.23 1.18 -24.45
N VAL A 698 17.12 0.68 -23.91
CA VAL A 698 16.77 0.86 -22.50
C VAL A 698 16.81 -0.50 -21.82
N VAL A 699 17.64 -0.64 -20.80
CA VAL A 699 17.74 -1.84 -19.97
C VAL A 699 17.06 -1.57 -18.64
N ARG A 700 16.03 -2.35 -18.31
CA ARG A 700 15.17 -2.18 -17.14
C ARG A 700 15.27 -3.38 -16.21
N GLY A 701 15.50 -3.13 -14.93
CA GLY A 701 15.73 -4.17 -13.92
C GLY A 701 17.21 -4.39 -13.60
N GLY A 702 17.49 -5.32 -12.70
CA GLY A 702 18.84 -5.60 -12.23
C GLY A 702 19.73 -6.29 -13.26
N LEU A 703 21.03 -6.33 -12.98
CA LEU A 703 22.05 -6.97 -13.82
C LEU A 703 21.92 -8.50 -13.97
N GLN A 704 20.96 -9.12 -13.26
CA GLN A 704 20.71 -10.57 -13.31
C GLN A 704 19.56 -10.93 -14.26
N GLU A 705 18.55 -10.06 -14.42
CA GLU A 705 17.46 -10.20 -15.41
C GLU A 705 17.15 -8.87 -16.11
N PRO A 706 18.07 -8.38 -16.96
CA PRO A 706 17.88 -7.14 -17.71
C PRO A 706 16.77 -7.28 -18.77
N LYS A 707 15.65 -6.54 -18.63
CA LYS A 707 14.67 -6.38 -19.71
C LYS A 707 15.17 -5.31 -20.68
N VAL A 708 15.57 -5.74 -21.87
CA VAL A 708 16.14 -4.88 -22.91
C VAL A 708 15.05 -4.45 -23.88
N TYR A 709 14.89 -3.14 -24.06
CA TYR A 709 13.99 -2.52 -25.03
C TYR A 709 14.81 -1.77 -26.07
N ALA A 710 14.48 -1.94 -27.35
CA ALA A 710 15.03 -1.13 -28.44
C ALA A 710 14.04 0.00 -28.77
N VAL A 711 14.55 1.23 -28.87
CA VAL A 711 13.77 2.46 -29.01
C VAL A 711 14.31 3.26 -30.19
N ASP A 712 13.44 3.55 -31.17
CA ASP A 712 13.76 4.43 -32.30
C ASP A 712 13.62 5.90 -31.89
N ALA A 713 14.65 6.40 -31.22
CA ALA A 713 14.73 7.79 -30.80
C ALA A 713 14.66 8.78 -31.98
N LEU A 714 15.11 8.38 -33.18
CA LEU A 714 15.01 9.22 -34.38
C LEU A 714 13.56 9.43 -34.83
N GLN A 715 12.70 8.41 -34.72
CA GLN A 715 11.25 8.57 -34.97
C GLN A 715 10.55 9.37 -33.87
N MET A 716 10.96 9.19 -32.60
CA MET A 716 10.44 10.01 -31.49
C MET A 716 10.79 11.50 -31.66
N MET A 717 12.05 11.84 -31.98
CA MET A 717 12.47 13.23 -32.25
C MET A 717 11.74 13.88 -33.43
N LYS A 718 11.28 13.09 -34.41
CA LYS A 718 10.53 13.57 -35.57
C LYS A 718 9.03 13.70 -35.34
N GLY A 719 8.53 13.40 -34.14
CA GLY A 719 7.10 13.41 -33.82
C GLY A 719 6.30 12.32 -34.55
N MET A 720 6.96 11.27 -35.05
CA MET A 720 6.34 10.20 -35.86
C MET A 720 5.98 8.96 -35.04
N ALA A 721 6.47 8.85 -33.80
CA ALA A 721 6.08 7.79 -32.88
C ALA A 721 4.69 8.06 -32.28
N ARG A 722 3.79 7.05 -32.30
CA ARG A 722 2.44 7.16 -31.71
C ARG A 722 2.44 7.25 -30.18
N GLU A 723 3.46 6.70 -29.52
CA GLU A 723 3.64 6.72 -28.08
C GLU A 723 5.10 7.03 -27.73
N LYS A 724 5.33 7.74 -26.62
CA LYS A 724 6.66 8.02 -26.08
C LYS A 724 7.11 6.87 -25.18
N PHE A 725 8.32 6.35 -25.36
CA PHE A 725 8.87 5.35 -24.44
C PHE A 725 9.27 6.00 -23.11
N THR A 726 8.48 5.77 -22.07
CA THR A 726 8.73 6.27 -20.70
C THR A 726 9.71 5.38 -19.94
N LEU A 727 10.64 6.02 -19.24
CA LEU A 727 11.61 5.38 -18.37
C LEU A 727 10.99 5.03 -17.00
N ARG A 728 11.72 4.24 -16.21
CA ARG A 728 11.44 3.94 -14.79
C ARG A 728 12.71 4.12 -13.98
N ARG A 729 12.56 4.22 -12.65
CA ARG A 729 13.70 4.17 -11.72
C ARG A 729 14.59 2.95 -12.01
N TYR A 730 15.90 3.20 -12.01
CA TYR A 730 16.98 2.27 -12.33
C TYR A 730 17.10 1.77 -13.77
N ASP A 731 16.36 2.34 -14.73
CA ASP A 731 16.64 2.07 -16.14
C ASP A 731 18.05 2.55 -16.54
N ILE A 732 18.71 1.79 -17.42
CA ILE A 732 19.97 2.13 -18.08
C ILE A 732 19.66 2.43 -19.55
N VAL A 733 19.78 3.69 -19.95
CA VAL A 733 19.69 4.14 -21.34
C VAL A 733 21.09 4.05 -21.97
N TYR A 734 21.24 3.27 -23.03
CA TYR A 734 22.49 3.18 -23.79
C TYR A 734 22.27 3.59 -25.25
N VAL A 735 23.12 4.48 -25.74
CA VAL A 735 23.12 4.96 -27.13
C VAL A 735 24.28 4.32 -27.90
N PRO A 736 24.04 3.39 -28.85
CA PRO A 736 25.12 2.77 -29.62
C PRO A 736 25.70 3.69 -30.70
N ARG A 737 26.93 3.39 -31.13
CA ARG A 737 27.58 4.01 -32.30
C ARG A 737 27.21 3.35 -33.63
N THR A 738 26.95 2.05 -33.60
CA THR A 738 26.65 1.21 -34.77
C THR A 738 25.30 0.49 -34.58
N SER A 739 24.84 -0.27 -35.58
CA SER A 739 23.65 -1.13 -35.40
C SER A 739 24.03 -2.37 -34.59
N ILE A 740 23.24 -2.71 -33.58
CA ILE A 740 23.45 -3.89 -32.73
C ILE A 740 22.89 -5.10 -33.47
N ALA A 741 23.79 -5.94 -34.00
CA ALA A 741 23.46 -7.13 -34.79
C ALA A 741 23.19 -8.38 -33.92
N ASP A 742 23.84 -8.49 -32.76
CA ASP A 742 23.63 -9.56 -31.79
C ASP A 742 23.52 -8.95 -30.38
N TRP A 743 22.35 -9.14 -29.76
CA TRP A 743 22.03 -8.61 -28.43
C TRP A 743 22.78 -9.32 -27.30
N ASN A 744 23.11 -10.60 -27.44
CA ASN A 744 23.86 -11.35 -26.44
C ASN A 744 25.32 -10.92 -26.44
N VAL A 745 25.92 -10.71 -27.62
CA VAL A 745 27.27 -10.15 -27.74
C VAL A 745 27.32 -8.75 -27.14
N PHE A 746 26.33 -7.91 -27.44
CA PHE A 746 26.24 -6.55 -26.95
C PHE A 746 26.09 -6.45 -25.42
N ILE A 747 25.22 -7.25 -24.80
CA ILE A 747 25.09 -7.27 -23.33
C ILE A 747 26.39 -7.74 -22.66
N ASN A 748 27.06 -8.75 -23.21
CA ASN A 748 28.37 -9.19 -22.72
C ASN A 748 29.48 -8.13 -22.87
N GLN A 749 29.37 -7.20 -23.82
CA GLN A 749 30.28 -6.05 -23.97
C GLN A 749 29.93 -4.87 -23.04
N LEU A 750 28.66 -4.72 -22.63
CA LEU A 750 28.24 -3.71 -21.65
C LEU A 750 28.55 -4.10 -20.20
N LEU A 751 28.43 -5.38 -19.85
CA LEU A 751 28.62 -5.86 -18.47
C LEU A 751 29.95 -5.42 -17.82
N PRO A 752 31.13 -5.45 -18.50
CA PRO A 752 32.38 -4.93 -17.95
C PRO A 752 32.30 -3.43 -17.59
N THR A 753 31.70 -2.63 -18.45
CA THR A 753 31.57 -1.17 -18.30
C THR A 753 30.61 -0.79 -17.17
N ILE A 754 29.49 -1.51 -17.04
CA ILE A 754 28.53 -1.31 -15.94
C ILE A 754 29.12 -1.78 -14.60
N ASN A 755 29.89 -2.87 -14.61
CA ASN A 755 30.64 -3.31 -13.42
C ASN A 755 31.74 -2.31 -13.04
N PHE A 756 32.41 -1.68 -14.01
CA PHE A 756 33.38 -0.60 -13.76
C PHE A 756 32.71 0.63 -13.15
N ALA A 757 31.57 1.09 -13.70
CA ALA A 757 30.81 2.21 -13.13
C ALA A 757 30.34 1.93 -11.68
N ASN A 758 29.87 0.70 -11.41
CA ASN A 758 29.50 0.28 -10.05
C ASN A 758 30.70 0.06 -9.12
N ALA A 759 31.90 -0.20 -9.65
CA ALA A 759 33.13 -0.30 -8.86
C ALA A 759 33.71 1.08 -8.52
N VAL A 760 33.70 2.02 -9.47
CA VAL A 760 34.07 3.44 -9.22
C VAL A 760 33.16 4.06 -8.16
N LYS A 761 31.85 3.73 -8.19
CA LYS A 761 30.90 4.14 -7.15
C LYS A 761 31.27 3.65 -5.74
N ARG A 762 31.94 2.50 -5.61
CA ARG A 762 32.42 1.94 -4.31
C ARG A 762 33.80 2.44 -3.88
N LEU A 763 34.40 3.36 -4.64
CA LEU A 763 35.70 3.96 -4.34
C LEU A 763 35.59 5.48 -4.05
N GLY A 764 34.37 6.03 -4.07
CA GLY A 764 34.06 7.42 -3.71
C GLY A 764 33.00 7.56 -2.60
N ASP A 765 32.51 6.43 -2.07
CA ASP A 765 31.84 6.30 -0.76
C ASP A 765 32.87 5.78 0.26
#